data_AF-A0A538L9U4-F1
#
_entry.id   AF-A0A538L9U4-F1
#
_cell.length_a   1.000
_cell.length_b   1.000
_cell.length_c   1.000
_cell.angle_alpha   90.00
_cell.angle_beta   90.00
_cell.angle_gamma   90.00
#
_symmetry.space_group_name_H-M   'P 1'
#
loop_
_entity.id
_entity.type
_entity.pdbx_description
1 polymer ?
#
loop_
_entity_poly.entity_id
_entity_poly.type
_entity_poly.pdbx_seq_one_letter_code
_entity_poly.pdbx_strand_id
1 'polypeptide(L)'
;MATQEMLHLALVHNLLSAVGAAPHLARPNLPQPAAHYPAGVQLALLPFGTEALQHFMFLERPEGMELEDAEGLAAMGRAEPVLEKGDIVPRLQDFATVGHLYRSIEQGLAHLADKYGEEWLFVGPPKAQATTASFRWPELVPVTDLTSAQQAVDTILEQGEGPRGEWRTAHFGQFVDILDEYQQMTQANPDFDPVRPVLAACVRQPERHVEVPLITDALTARCTDLFNVGYEILLQIFERYFAHTEETDPQLATLADATVALMFQVIKPLGDLITTLPAGPGYDGRTAGPSFELFYESDYLMPHRSAAWALLAERLDEAAHLSEEIASDAGAQVADALSTVGSALTDIAQSLKAHFADWGAQPRPVRDGTPSADGQPADGQPAGGDELESLRARAAGLARVVAGASIGDDGRDLAELFDRAHQLTRAVMTGSTDGTRGRARAVAARLVDSVLRPLAGALAPITAEGSGTVDDGPVTKGPVDEEVWHLAQQATRVCTRVSASSSARSGLLEATAALQDLACDVDPDERDARTEELRRLQTSLTPGIQPAPDGPYLVVNAENLRGWLGDAIPARPTMALCRCGGSAMKPFCDGTHATIGFIGAKDPKRVPDREDTYVGQQVTILDNRGTCQHSGFCSDRLSTVFRTDEEPFVAPSGGRMDEIIRAVRDCPSGALSYAIDGEEVRDQVDWDNRRQPAIEVSKDGPYRITGGIALVGEGGADVARNAGASYEHYALCRCGHSQNKPFCSGMHWYVDFHDPVPDPDDEPTMFEWCGGLPALTRMTRLFYERYVPEDPLLAPLFANMSADHPQRVAAWLGEVFGGPPVYSDEYGGYSRMVHQHIGKELSEERRARWVMLILRAADDAGLPSDPEFRSAFTAYIEWGSRIALENSQAGAEPPEHMPMPHWSWGTAGPPGSRVSAVAAPAEGADQPVVLPAADQTVSFATHIKPLFRQRDRQSMKFAFDLWSYDDVAPRADDILGRLRDGSMPCDGAWEDEKVQVFQRWIESGKSA
;
A
#
# COMPACT_ATOMS: atom_id res chain seq x y z
N MET A 1 3.54 -39.71 -21.75
CA MET A 1 4.34 -38.64 -21.12
C MET A 1 3.48 -37.74 -20.23
N ALA A 2 2.75 -36.73 -20.72
CA ALA A 2 2.03 -35.79 -19.84
C ALA A 2 1.11 -36.43 -18.78
N THR A 3 0.29 -37.45 -19.14
CA THR A 3 -0.53 -38.19 -18.17
C THR A 3 0.29 -38.96 -17.12
N GLN A 4 1.51 -39.38 -17.45
CA GLN A 4 2.41 -40.08 -16.54
C GLN A 4 3.09 -39.10 -15.57
N GLU A 5 3.46 -37.89 -16.03
CA GLU A 5 3.95 -36.83 -15.13
C GLU A 5 2.93 -36.43 -14.06
N MET A 6 1.65 -36.50 -14.39
CA MET A 6 0.58 -36.31 -13.40
C MET A 6 0.51 -37.41 -12.36
N LEU A 7 0.70 -38.66 -12.78
CA LEU A 7 0.83 -39.79 -11.88
C LEU A 7 2.07 -39.60 -10.99
N HIS A 8 3.19 -39.15 -11.54
CA HIS A 8 4.41 -38.85 -10.78
C HIS A 8 4.14 -37.79 -9.71
N LEU A 9 3.45 -36.70 -10.05
CA LEU A 9 3.05 -35.67 -9.09
C LEU A 9 2.21 -36.24 -7.94
N ALA A 10 1.25 -37.11 -8.22
CA ALA A 10 0.44 -37.77 -7.20
C ALA A 10 1.25 -38.74 -6.33
N LEU A 11 2.19 -39.49 -6.91
CA LEU A 11 3.11 -40.37 -6.18
C LEU A 11 4.07 -39.59 -5.27
N VAL A 12 4.58 -38.44 -5.73
CA VAL A 12 5.39 -37.53 -4.90
C VAL A 12 4.60 -37.00 -3.71
N HIS A 13 3.33 -36.63 -3.92
CA HIS A 13 2.47 -36.18 -2.82
C HIS A 13 2.09 -37.33 -1.86
N ASN A 14 1.98 -38.58 -2.34
CA ASN A 14 1.90 -39.75 -1.47
C ASN A 14 3.16 -39.90 -0.60
N LEU A 15 4.36 -39.76 -1.20
CA LEU A 15 5.63 -39.81 -0.46
C LEU A 15 5.73 -38.71 0.61
N LEU A 16 5.39 -37.47 0.25
CA LEU A 16 5.40 -36.32 1.16
C LEU A 16 4.41 -36.52 2.32
N SER A 17 3.15 -36.82 2.00
CA SER A 17 2.12 -37.00 3.02
C SER A 17 2.40 -38.20 3.92
N ALA A 18 3.02 -39.27 3.41
CA ALA A 18 3.38 -40.45 4.19
C ALA A 18 4.40 -40.14 5.30
N VAL A 19 5.31 -39.18 5.10
CA VAL A 19 6.26 -38.71 6.13
C VAL A 19 5.74 -37.51 6.95
N GLY A 20 4.46 -37.15 6.77
CA GLY A 20 3.80 -36.06 7.49
C GLY A 20 4.07 -34.66 6.93
N ALA A 21 4.61 -34.55 5.71
CA ALA A 21 4.83 -33.28 5.03
C ALA A 21 3.55 -32.78 4.34
N ALA A 22 3.41 -31.46 4.24
CA ALA A 22 2.33 -30.83 3.48
C ALA A 22 2.62 -30.86 1.96
N PRO A 23 1.57 -30.82 1.11
CA PRO A 23 1.71 -30.53 -0.33
C PRO A 23 2.49 -29.24 -0.59
N HIS A 24 3.17 -29.19 -1.73
CA HIS A 24 3.95 -28.00 -2.12
C HIS A 24 3.90 -27.80 -3.64
N LEU A 25 2.99 -26.95 -4.12
CA LEU A 25 2.87 -26.58 -5.54
C LEU A 25 3.27 -25.14 -5.85
N ALA A 26 3.50 -24.31 -4.82
CA ALA A 26 3.98 -22.94 -4.99
C ALA A 26 5.32 -22.88 -5.73
N ARG A 27 5.39 -22.04 -6.77
CA ARG A 27 6.60 -21.82 -7.59
C ARG A 27 6.63 -20.40 -8.16
N PRO A 28 7.80 -19.83 -8.46
CA PRO A 28 7.90 -18.59 -9.23
C PRO A 28 7.37 -18.75 -10.66
N ASN A 29 6.82 -17.68 -11.24
CA ASN A 29 6.32 -17.69 -12.63
C ASN A 29 7.43 -18.03 -13.66
N LEU A 30 7.03 -18.63 -14.77
CA LEU A 30 7.94 -19.03 -15.84
C LEU A 30 8.39 -17.80 -16.66
N PRO A 31 9.66 -17.72 -17.10
CA PRO A 31 10.72 -18.70 -16.91
C PRO A 31 11.35 -18.63 -15.50
N GLN A 32 11.62 -19.80 -14.91
CA GLN A 32 12.24 -19.89 -13.60
C GLN A 32 13.78 -19.93 -13.71
N PRO A 33 14.52 -19.09 -12.95
CA PRO A 33 15.96 -19.14 -12.95
C PRO A 33 16.47 -20.40 -12.23
N ALA A 34 17.63 -20.91 -12.64
CA ALA A 34 18.28 -22.13 -12.13
C ALA A 34 18.67 -22.10 -10.63
N ALA A 35 18.32 -21.05 -9.89
CA ALA A 35 18.57 -20.92 -8.45
C ALA A 35 17.58 -21.73 -7.57
N HIS A 36 16.41 -22.12 -8.10
CA HIS A 36 15.39 -22.88 -7.36
C HIS A 36 15.43 -24.39 -7.65
N TYR A 37 16.21 -24.80 -8.64
CA TYR A 37 16.40 -26.18 -9.09
C TYR A 37 17.91 -26.50 -9.12
N PRO A 38 18.34 -27.74 -9.40
CA PRO A 38 19.75 -28.03 -9.65
C PRO A 38 20.35 -27.03 -10.65
N ALA A 39 21.62 -26.68 -10.45
CA ALA A 39 22.31 -25.55 -11.10
C ALA A 39 22.17 -25.50 -12.63
N GLY A 40 21.99 -26.67 -13.23
CA GLY A 40 21.93 -26.88 -14.68
C GLY A 40 20.55 -26.87 -15.30
N VAL A 41 19.46 -26.59 -14.57
CA VAL A 41 18.09 -26.70 -15.08
C VAL A 41 17.39 -25.34 -15.10
N GLN A 42 16.96 -24.91 -16.30
CA GLN A 42 16.08 -23.77 -16.51
C GLN A 42 14.70 -24.27 -16.92
N LEU A 43 13.64 -23.83 -16.23
CA LEU A 43 12.27 -24.16 -16.63
C LEU A 43 11.66 -22.97 -17.38
N ALA A 44 11.36 -23.16 -18.66
CA ALA A 44 10.77 -22.14 -19.53
C ALA A 44 9.67 -22.77 -20.42
N LEU A 45 8.75 -21.93 -20.90
CA LEU A 45 7.76 -22.33 -21.89
C LEU A 45 8.36 -22.22 -23.29
N LEU A 46 8.41 -23.33 -24.01
CA LEU A 46 8.94 -23.41 -25.37
C LEU A 46 7.86 -23.93 -26.33
N PRO A 47 7.78 -23.40 -27.57
CA PRO A 47 7.00 -24.05 -28.62
C PRO A 47 7.59 -25.43 -28.93
N PHE A 48 6.76 -26.33 -29.46
CA PHE A 48 7.25 -27.63 -29.95
C PHE A 48 8.35 -27.42 -31.01
N GLY A 49 9.37 -28.26 -31.03
CA GLY A 49 10.47 -28.13 -31.98
C GLY A 49 11.74 -28.76 -31.44
N THR A 50 12.82 -28.65 -32.21
CA THR A 50 14.12 -29.24 -31.86
C THR A 50 14.59 -28.82 -30.47
N GLU A 51 14.49 -27.52 -30.15
CA GLU A 51 14.93 -26.96 -28.87
C GLU A 51 14.14 -27.58 -27.69
N ALA A 52 12.80 -27.56 -27.76
CA ALA A 52 11.96 -28.15 -26.71
C ALA A 52 12.18 -29.65 -26.56
N LEU A 53 12.33 -30.40 -27.66
CA LEU A 53 12.57 -31.84 -27.62
C LEU A 53 13.94 -32.17 -27.01
N GLN A 54 14.98 -31.43 -27.37
CA GLN A 54 16.30 -31.58 -26.77
C GLN A 54 16.30 -31.24 -25.28
N HIS A 55 15.56 -30.20 -24.89
CA HIS A 55 15.40 -29.85 -23.48
C HIS A 55 14.67 -30.93 -22.68
N PHE A 56 13.57 -31.47 -23.19
CA PHE A 56 12.89 -32.60 -22.54
C PHE A 56 13.77 -33.86 -22.49
N MET A 57 14.53 -34.15 -23.55
CA MET A 57 15.52 -35.23 -23.52
C MET A 57 16.60 -35.00 -22.46
N PHE A 58 17.04 -33.75 -22.26
CA PHE A 58 17.96 -33.40 -21.19
C PHE A 58 17.34 -33.70 -19.83
N LEU A 59 16.11 -33.24 -19.55
CA LEU A 59 15.44 -33.48 -18.27
C LEU A 59 15.25 -34.97 -17.96
N GLU A 60 14.84 -35.77 -18.94
CA GLU A 60 14.53 -37.20 -18.79
C GLU A 60 15.75 -38.13 -18.96
N ARG A 61 16.97 -37.58 -19.16
CA ARG A 61 18.13 -38.38 -19.57
C ARG A 61 18.48 -39.46 -18.54
N PRO A 62 18.75 -40.71 -18.99
CA PRO A 62 19.25 -41.75 -18.12
C PRO A 62 20.59 -41.39 -17.50
N GLU A 63 20.83 -41.91 -16.31
CA GLU A 63 22.08 -41.71 -15.60
C GLU A 63 23.30 -42.22 -16.37
N GLY A 64 24.39 -41.46 -16.29
CA GLY A 64 25.63 -41.77 -17.02
C GLY A 64 25.56 -41.46 -18.52
N MET A 65 24.44 -40.91 -19.01
CA MET A 65 24.34 -40.36 -20.36
C MET A 65 24.71 -38.87 -20.34
N GLU A 66 25.86 -38.56 -20.93
CA GLU A 66 26.27 -37.17 -21.17
C GLU A 66 25.45 -36.62 -22.33
N LEU A 67 24.51 -35.72 -22.02
CA LEU A 67 23.70 -34.99 -22.97
C LEU A 67 23.73 -33.50 -22.59
N GLU A 68 24.03 -32.65 -23.55
CA GLU A 68 23.95 -31.19 -23.38
C GLU A 68 22.51 -30.72 -23.57
N ASP A 69 22.11 -29.67 -22.83
CA ASP A 69 20.82 -29.03 -22.99
C ASP A 69 20.74 -28.22 -24.31
N ALA A 70 19.55 -27.78 -24.70
CA ALA A 70 19.34 -27.00 -25.91
C ALA A 70 20.06 -25.63 -25.86
N GLU A 71 20.44 -25.13 -27.04
CA GLU A 71 21.14 -23.84 -27.18
C GLU A 71 20.28 -22.69 -26.64
N GLY A 72 20.80 -21.92 -25.67
CA GLY A 72 20.08 -20.81 -25.04
C GLY A 72 19.43 -21.13 -23.68
N LEU A 73 19.40 -22.41 -23.27
CA LEU A 73 18.91 -22.86 -21.96
C LEU A 73 20.04 -23.18 -20.97
N ALA A 74 21.24 -22.64 -21.22
CA ALA A 74 22.40 -22.88 -20.37
C ALA A 74 22.23 -22.28 -18.97
N ALA A 75 22.77 -22.96 -17.96
CA ALA A 75 22.77 -22.56 -16.56
C ALA A 75 23.08 -21.06 -16.34
N MET A 76 22.14 -20.32 -15.76
CA MET A 76 22.34 -18.91 -15.37
C MET A 76 23.25 -18.73 -14.14
N GLY A 77 23.63 -19.81 -13.46
CA GLY A 77 24.54 -19.80 -12.32
C GLY A 77 24.87 -21.21 -11.81
N ARG A 78 25.99 -21.36 -11.08
CA ARG A 78 26.29 -22.61 -10.36
C ARG A 78 25.57 -22.59 -9.01
N ALA A 79 24.78 -23.62 -8.69
CA ALA A 79 24.33 -23.86 -7.33
C ALA A 79 25.57 -24.17 -6.46
N GLU A 80 25.78 -23.38 -5.41
CA GLU A 80 26.86 -23.68 -4.46
C GLU A 80 26.42 -24.84 -3.56
N PRO A 81 27.22 -25.92 -3.42
CA PRO A 81 26.88 -27.00 -2.52
C PRO A 81 27.15 -26.55 -1.09
N VAL A 82 26.14 -26.56 -0.22
CA VAL A 82 26.31 -26.10 1.16
C VAL A 82 25.71 -27.09 2.15
N LEU A 83 26.41 -28.18 2.44
CA LEU A 83 26.16 -28.97 3.65
C LEU A 83 27.50 -29.29 4.28
N GLU A 84 27.81 -28.61 5.38
CA GLU A 84 28.93 -28.99 6.23
C GLU A 84 28.47 -30.06 7.22
N LYS A 85 29.40 -30.95 7.58
CA LYS A 85 29.10 -32.04 8.52
C LYS A 85 28.76 -31.46 9.89
N GLY A 86 27.48 -31.47 10.24
CA GLY A 86 26.97 -30.93 11.52
C GLY A 86 25.90 -29.85 11.37
N ASP A 87 25.60 -29.41 10.15
CA ASP A 87 24.49 -28.49 9.89
C ASP A 87 23.15 -29.17 10.20
N ILE A 88 22.30 -28.47 10.96
CA ILE A 88 20.94 -28.91 11.31
C ILE A 88 19.89 -28.39 10.31
N VAL A 89 20.25 -27.40 9.49
CA VAL A 89 19.35 -26.76 8.52
C VAL A 89 19.56 -27.43 7.16
N PRO A 90 18.51 -27.99 6.52
CA PRO A 90 18.61 -28.50 5.16
C PRO A 90 18.88 -27.36 4.18
N ARG A 91 19.78 -27.58 3.21
CA ARG A 91 20.08 -26.65 2.11
C ARG A 91 19.98 -27.37 0.78
N LEU A 92 19.82 -26.61 -0.31
CA LEU A 92 19.69 -27.13 -1.68
C LEU A 92 20.85 -28.06 -2.03
N GLN A 93 20.53 -29.23 -2.58
CA GLN A 93 21.49 -30.21 -3.08
C GLN A 93 21.45 -30.21 -4.60
N ASP A 94 22.62 -30.28 -5.23
CA ASP A 94 22.75 -30.36 -6.68
C ASP A 94 22.71 -31.83 -7.12
N PHE A 95 21.96 -32.12 -8.19
CA PHE A 95 21.82 -33.47 -8.75
C PHE A 95 22.08 -33.45 -10.25
N ALA A 96 22.80 -34.46 -10.74
CA ALA A 96 23.16 -34.53 -12.15
C ALA A 96 21.99 -34.98 -13.05
N THR A 97 21.00 -35.70 -12.54
CA THR A 97 19.78 -36.13 -13.25
C THR A 97 18.62 -36.26 -12.28
N VAL A 98 17.38 -36.33 -12.80
CA VAL A 98 16.18 -36.66 -12.00
C VAL A 98 16.33 -38.03 -11.32
N GLY A 99 16.97 -39.00 -11.98
CA GLY A 99 17.36 -40.29 -11.40
C GLY A 99 18.16 -40.17 -10.10
N HIS A 100 19.19 -39.32 -10.08
CA HIS A 100 20.02 -39.11 -8.89
C HIS A 100 19.22 -38.51 -7.72
N LEU A 101 18.29 -37.60 -8.00
CA LEU A 101 17.41 -37.02 -6.98
C LEU A 101 16.57 -38.11 -6.31
N TYR A 102 15.83 -38.90 -7.09
CA TYR A 102 14.91 -39.90 -6.54
C TYR A 102 15.62 -41.07 -5.86
N ARG A 103 16.80 -41.50 -6.35
CA ARG A 103 17.60 -42.50 -5.63
C ARG A 103 18.17 -41.96 -4.33
N SER A 104 18.50 -40.67 -4.26
CA SER A 104 18.92 -40.04 -3.00
C SER A 104 17.77 -39.98 -2.01
N ILE A 105 16.55 -39.70 -2.47
CA ILE A 105 15.33 -39.78 -1.66
C ILE A 105 15.12 -41.22 -1.17
N GLU A 106 15.20 -42.22 -2.05
CA GLU A 106 15.06 -43.63 -1.71
C GLU A 106 16.07 -44.07 -0.62
N GLN A 107 17.34 -43.74 -0.81
CA GLN A 107 18.40 -44.03 0.17
C GLN A 107 18.18 -43.30 1.49
N GLY A 108 17.71 -42.05 1.43
CA GLY A 108 17.36 -41.26 2.61
C GLY A 108 16.22 -41.91 3.41
N LEU A 109 15.15 -42.34 2.74
CA LEU A 109 14.04 -43.06 3.36
C LEU A 109 14.49 -44.39 3.97
N ALA A 110 15.28 -45.18 3.24
CA ALA A 110 15.82 -46.44 3.76
C ALA A 110 16.72 -46.23 4.97
N HIS A 111 17.57 -45.20 4.95
CA HIS A 111 18.44 -44.85 6.08
C HIS A 111 17.63 -44.40 7.31
N LEU A 112 16.61 -43.58 7.12
CA LEU A 112 15.75 -43.11 8.21
C LEU A 112 14.90 -44.24 8.79
N ALA A 113 14.41 -45.15 7.94
CA ALA A 113 13.70 -46.36 8.35
C ALA A 113 14.58 -47.29 9.19
N ASP A 114 15.83 -47.52 8.78
CA ASP A 114 16.80 -48.30 9.57
C ASP A 114 17.13 -47.62 10.91
N LYS A 115 17.30 -46.29 10.90
CA LYS A 115 17.71 -45.51 12.08
C LYS A 115 16.61 -45.35 13.13
N TYR A 116 15.38 -45.04 12.70
CA TYR A 116 14.27 -44.67 13.59
C TYR A 116 13.15 -45.71 13.61
N GLY A 117 13.12 -46.66 12.67
CA GLY A 117 12.02 -47.59 12.44
C GLY A 117 10.95 -46.99 11.51
N GLU A 118 10.34 -47.84 10.69
CA GLU A 118 9.32 -47.41 9.71
C GLU A 118 8.10 -46.72 10.37
N GLU A 119 7.69 -47.17 11.57
CA GLU A 119 6.59 -46.55 12.35
C GLU A 119 6.85 -45.08 12.70
N TRP A 120 8.13 -44.69 12.88
CA TRP A 120 8.52 -43.32 13.21
C TRP A 120 8.85 -42.46 11.99
N LEU A 121 8.95 -43.08 10.80
CA LEU A 121 9.19 -42.39 9.54
C LEU A 121 7.87 -42.12 8.81
N PHE A 122 7.03 -43.14 8.65
CA PHE A 122 5.76 -43.07 7.93
C PHE A 122 4.62 -42.66 8.86
N VAL A 123 4.73 -41.45 9.42
CA VAL A 123 3.81 -40.89 10.43
C VAL A 123 2.56 -40.23 9.83
N GLY A 124 2.50 -40.14 8.51
CA GLY A 124 1.40 -39.55 7.76
C GLY A 124 0.06 -40.24 7.99
N PRO A 125 -1.07 -39.51 7.95
CA PRO A 125 -2.39 -40.13 8.08
C PRO A 125 -2.69 -41.00 6.83
N PRO A 126 -3.10 -42.27 6.98
CA PRO A 126 -3.39 -43.16 5.84
C PRO A 126 -4.44 -42.61 4.86
N LYS A 127 -5.34 -41.73 5.34
CA LYS A 127 -6.35 -41.09 4.51
C LYS A 127 -5.80 -40.06 3.53
N ALA A 128 -4.64 -39.45 3.82
CA ALA A 128 -4.00 -38.48 2.91
C ALA A 128 -3.38 -39.12 1.66
N GLN A 129 -3.40 -40.45 1.55
CA GLN A 129 -2.88 -41.17 0.39
C GLN A 129 -3.88 -41.17 -0.76
N ALA A 130 -3.45 -40.69 -1.93
CA ALA A 130 -4.17 -40.89 -3.19
C ALA A 130 -4.02 -42.33 -3.66
N THR A 131 -5.09 -42.87 -4.27
CA THR A 131 -5.12 -44.26 -4.75
C THR A 131 -5.74 -44.34 -6.12
N THR A 132 -5.66 -45.51 -6.75
CA THR A 132 -6.40 -45.84 -7.98
C THR A 132 -7.90 -45.56 -7.87
N ALA A 133 -8.50 -45.60 -6.67
CA ALA A 133 -9.92 -45.27 -6.52
C ALA A 133 -10.22 -43.80 -6.85
N SER A 134 -9.29 -42.89 -6.57
CA SER A 134 -9.45 -41.44 -6.74
C SER A 134 -9.10 -40.99 -8.16
N PHE A 135 -7.94 -41.43 -8.69
CA PHE A 135 -7.42 -40.94 -9.98
C PHE A 135 -7.31 -42.02 -11.08
N ARG A 136 -7.75 -43.25 -10.80
CA ARG A 136 -7.90 -44.36 -11.77
C ARG A 136 -6.60 -44.89 -12.39
N TRP A 137 -5.43 -44.42 -11.97
CA TRP A 137 -4.14 -45.00 -12.35
C TRP A 137 -3.83 -46.26 -11.55
N PRO A 138 -3.65 -47.44 -12.19
CA PRO A 138 -3.26 -48.67 -11.53
C PRO A 138 -1.93 -48.58 -10.75
N GLU A 139 -1.03 -47.72 -11.23
CA GLU A 139 0.30 -47.49 -10.67
C GLU A 139 0.28 -46.55 -9.45
N LEU A 140 -0.82 -45.84 -9.20
CA LEU A 140 -0.96 -44.95 -8.05
C LEU A 140 -1.24 -45.75 -6.77
N VAL A 141 -0.15 -46.11 -6.09
CA VAL A 141 -0.17 -46.89 -4.84
C VAL A 141 -0.08 -45.98 -3.60
N PRO A 142 -0.80 -46.31 -2.51
CA PRO A 142 -0.60 -45.63 -1.24
C PRO A 142 0.78 -45.97 -0.66
N VAL A 143 1.47 -44.96 -0.16
CA VAL A 143 2.76 -45.09 0.52
C VAL A 143 2.52 -45.14 2.02
N THR A 144 2.85 -46.26 2.64
CA THR A 144 2.63 -46.49 4.09
C THR A 144 3.80 -47.16 4.80
N ASP A 145 4.78 -47.61 4.03
CA ASP A 145 5.97 -48.34 4.49
C ASP A 145 7.11 -48.12 3.49
N LEU A 146 8.31 -48.60 3.82
CA LEU A 146 9.48 -48.42 2.96
C LEU A 146 9.29 -49.12 1.61
N THR A 147 8.63 -50.28 1.58
CA THR A 147 8.43 -51.06 0.35
C THR A 147 7.53 -50.33 -0.65
N SER A 148 6.42 -49.77 -0.18
CA SER A 148 5.51 -48.96 -0.99
C SER A 148 6.13 -47.63 -1.42
N ALA A 149 6.97 -47.02 -0.58
CA ALA A 149 7.74 -45.84 -0.97
C ALA A 149 8.73 -46.13 -2.10
N GLN A 150 9.45 -47.26 -2.01
CA GLN A 150 10.36 -47.72 -3.07
C GLN A 150 9.60 -48.04 -4.36
N GLN A 151 8.42 -48.66 -4.26
CA GLN A 151 7.58 -48.92 -5.43
C GLN A 151 7.15 -47.61 -6.13
N ALA A 152 6.79 -46.57 -5.37
CA ALA A 152 6.44 -45.27 -5.92
C ALA A 152 7.63 -44.62 -6.64
N VAL A 153 8.82 -44.62 -6.02
CA VAL A 153 10.06 -44.11 -6.62
C VAL A 153 10.44 -44.89 -7.87
N ASP A 154 10.40 -46.22 -7.83
CA ASP A 154 10.66 -47.09 -8.97
C ASP A 154 9.73 -46.76 -10.14
N THR A 155 8.45 -46.54 -9.88
CA THR A 155 7.48 -46.21 -10.94
C THR A 155 7.86 -44.91 -11.65
N ILE A 156 8.22 -43.86 -10.88
CA ILE A 156 8.65 -42.57 -11.42
C ILE A 156 9.91 -42.75 -12.29
N LEU A 157 10.90 -43.48 -11.79
CA LEU A 157 12.16 -43.71 -12.50
C LEU A 157 11.98 -44.54 -13.78
N GLU A 158 11.20 -45.62 -13.74
CA GLU A 158 11.01 -46.50 -14.90
C GLU A 158 10.23 -45.81 -16.03
N GLN A 159 9.26 -44.95 -15.69
CA GLN A 159 8.49 -44.22 -16.68
C GLN A 159 9.27 -43.04 -17.28
N GLY A 160 10.05 -42.31 -16.47
CA GLY A 160 10.88 -41.18 -16.94
C GLY A 160 12.11 -41.64 -17.74
N GLU A 161 13.08 -42.28 -17.07
CA GLU A 161 14.40 -42.59 -17.64
C GLU A 161 14.61 -44.09 -17.99
N GLY A 162 13.84 -45.01 -17.38
CA GLY A 162 13.95 -46.45 -17.63
C GLY A 162 15.31 -47.06 -17.25
N PRO A 163 15.82 -46.86 -16.01
CA PRO A 163 17.21 -47.11 -15.64
C PRO A 163 17.59 -48.59 -15.67
N ARG A 164 16.61 -49.51 -15.66
CA ARG A 164 16.86 -50.97 -15.73
C ARG A 164 17.03 -51.51 -17.15
N GLY A 165 17.15 -50.64 -18.15
CA GLY A 165 17.50 -51.00 -19.53
C GLY A 165 16.37 -50.91 -20.55
N GLU A 166 15.19 -50.43 -20.14
CA GLU A 166 14.02 -50.22 -21.00
C GLU A 166 13.80 -48.72 -21.36
N TRP A 167 14.88 -47.92 -21.38
CA TRP A 167 14.85 -46.48 -21.67
C TRP A 167 14.13 -46.11 -22.98
N ARG A 168 14.07 -47.02 -23.96
CA ARG A 168 13.39 -46.79 -25.25
C ARG A 168 11.87 -46.60 -25.10
N THR A 169 11.26 -47.24 -24.11
CA THR A 169 9.82 -47.12 -23.86
C THR A 169 9.49 -46.06 -22.81
N ALA A 170 10.51 -45.59 -22.07
CA ALA A 170 10.42 -44.49 -21.12
C ALA A 170 10.30 -43.12 -21.84
N HIS A 171 10.06 -42.04 -21.09
CA HIS A 171 9.87 -40.70 -21.67
C HIS A 171 11.07 -40.26 -22.50
N PHE A 172 12.29 -40.49 -22.02
CA PHE A 172 13.51 -40.20 -22.78
C PHE A 172 13.49 -40.84 -24.18
N GLY A 173 13.20 -42.15 -24.26
CA GLY A 173 13.13 -42.87 -25.54
C GLY A 173 12.02 -42.36 -26.44
N GLN A 174 10.87 -42.01 -25.88
CA GLN A 174 9.77 -41.41 -26.63
C GLN A 174 10.16 -40.05 -27.23
N PHE A 175 10.88 -39.20 -26.48
CA PHE A 175 11.37 -37.92 -27.02
C PHE A 175 12.44 -38.11 -28.10
N VAL A 176 13.31 -39.11 -27.98
CA VAL A 176 14.26 -39.50 -29.04
C VAL A 176 13.51 -39.89 -30.32
N ASP A 177 12.51 -40.77 -30.22
CA ASP A 177 11.72 -41.21 -31.36
C ASP A 177 10.96 -40.03 -32.02
N ILE A 178 10.37 -39.14 -31.21
CA ILE A 178 9.68 -37.94 -31.70
C ILE A 178 10.66 -36.99 -32.40
N LEU A 179 11.86 -36.79 -31.86
CA LEU A 179 12.89 -35.95 -32.48
C LEU A 179 13.35 -36.53 -33.82
N ASP A 180 13.58 -37.84 -33.89
CA ASP A 180 13.95 -38.54 -35.12
C ASP A 180 12.84 -38.42 -36.18
N GLU A 181 11.57 -38.62 -35.81
CA GLU A 181 10.42 -38.44 -36.69
C GLU A 181 10.29 -37.00 -37.18
N TYR A 182 10.41 -36.03 -36.27
CA TYR A 182 10.34 -34.60 -36.58
C TYR A 182 11.47 -34.17 -37.55
N GLN A 183 12.70 -34.65 -37.32
CA GLN A 183 13.83 -34.40 -38.21
C GLN A 183 13.62 -35.03 -39.59
N GLN A 184 13.11 -36.26 -39.66
CA GLN A 184 12.79 -36.92 -40.92
C GLN A 184 11.72 -36.16 -41.70
N MET A 185 10.66 -35.70 -41.04
CA MET A 185 9.60 -34.89 -41.65
C MET A 185 10.13 -33.55 -42.17
N THR A 186 10.96 -32.87 -41.38
CA THR A 186 11.56 -31.58 -41.75
C THR A 186 12.57 -31.72 -42.91
N GLN A 187 13.34 -32.82 -42.94
CA GLN A 187 14.22 -33.14 -44.06
C GLN A 187 13.44 -33.46 -45.34
N ALA A 188 12.31 -34.17 -45.21
CA ALA A 188 11.45 -34.51 -46.35
C ALA A 188 10.67 -33.29 -46.88
N ASN A 189 10.32 -32.36 -46.00
CA ASN A 189 9.62 -31.12 -46.33
C ASN A 189 10.18 -29.96 -45.48
N PRO A 190 11.11 -29.14 -46.01
CA PRO A 190 11.67 -28.00 -45.28
C PRO A 190 10.65 -26.94 -44.85
N ASP A 191 9.47 -26.91 -45.49
CA ASP A 191 8.37 -25.99 -45.13
C ASP A 191 7.42 -26.60 -44.07
N PHE A 192 7.74 -27.77 -43.53
CA PHE A 192 6.94 -28.42 -42.48
C PHE A 192 7.16 -27.72 -41.14
N ASP A 193 6.14 -26.96 -40.71
CA ASP A 193 6.04 -26.40 -39.36
C ASP A 193 4.79 -26.96 -38.67
N PRO A 194 4.92 -27.89 -37.71
CA PRO A 194 3.79 -28.49 -37.02
C PRO A 194 3.19 -27.60 -35.93
N VAL A 195 3.71 -26.38 -35.73
CA VAL A 195 3.40 -25.55 -34.56
C VAL A 195 2.60 -24.32 -34.98
N ARG A 196 1.67 -23.91 -34.10
CA ARG A 196 1.08 -22.58 -34.19
C ARG A 196 2.16 -21.54 -33.89
N PRO A 197 2.08 -20.30 -34.41
CA PRO A 197 3.09 -19.26 -34.20
C PRO A 197 3.00 -18.63 -32.80
N VAL A 198 2.94 -19.48 -31.76
CA VAL A 198 2.70 -19.09 -30.37
C VAL A 198 3.92 -18.40 -29.78
N LEU A 199 3.68 -17.41 -28.94
CA LEU A 199 4.67 -16.70 -28.15
C LEU A 199 4.47 -17.05 -26.67
N ALA A 200 5.54 -17.40 -25.98
CA ALA A 200 5.54 -17.46 -24.53
C ALA A 200 5.46 -16.03 -23.99
N ALA A 201 4.25 -15.55 -23.76
CA ALA A 201 3.95 -14.21 -23.31
C ALA A 201 3.09 -14.26 -22.04
N CYS A 202 3.30 -13.33 -21.12
CA CYS A 202 2.54 -13.23 -19.88
C CYS A 202 1.50 -12.10 -19.98
N VAL A 203 0.50 -12.13 -19.11
CA VAL A 203 -0.45 -11.01 -18.99
C VAL A 203 0.21 -9.85 -18.23
N ARG A 204 1.10 -10.15 -17.28
CA ARG A 204 1.80 -9.17 -16.43
C ARG A 204 3.29 -9.46 -16.39
N GLN A 205 4.11 -8.45 -16.05
CA GLN A 205 5.55 -8.68 -15.84
C GLN A 205 5.76 -9.49 -14.55
N PRO A 206 6.57 -10.56 -14.57
CA PRO A 206 6.93 -11.31 -13.37
C PRO A 206 7.73 -10.43 -12.39
N GLU A 207 7.52 -10.62 -11.09
CA GLU A 207 8.13 -9.81 -10.01
C GLU A 207 9.68 -9.82 -9.99
N ARG A 208 10.32 -10.80 -10.64
CA ARG A 208 11.76 -11.06 -10.53
C ARG A 208 12.49 -10.85 -11.85
N HIS A 209 12.81 -9.59 -12.20
CA HIS A 209 13.85 -9.11 -13.14
C HIS A 209 14.11 -9.87 -14.48
N VAL A 210 13.21 -10.73 -14.96
CA VAL A 210 13.30 -11.38 -16.27
C VAL A 210 12.25 -10.75 -17.18
N GLU A 211 12.71 -10.02 -18.18
CA GLU A 211 11.83 -9.39 -19.16
C GLU A 211 11.20 -10.46 -20.06
N VAL A 212 9.88 -10.58 -19.99
CA VAL A 212 9.10 -11.48 -20.85
C VAL A 212 8.17 -10.68 -21.77
N PRO A 213 7.86 -11.18 -22.98
CA PRO A 213 6.84 -10.58 -23.83
C PRO A 213 5.49 -10.51 -23.12
N LEU A 214 4.70 -9.45 -23.37
CA LEU A 214 3.38 -9.27 -22.78
C LEU A 214 2.27 -9.48 -23.81
N ILE A 215 1.17 -10.09 -23.39
CA ILE A 215 -0.05 -10.18 -24.20
C ILE A 215 -0.73 -8.81 -24.19
N THR A 216 -0.68 -8.12 -25.32
CA THR A 216 -1.26 -6.77 -25.49
C THR A 216 -2.63 -6.77 -26.15
N ASP A 217 -3.06 -7.89 -26.73
CA ASP A 217 -4.44 -8.05 -27.20
C ASP A 217 -5.39 -8.25 -26.00
N ALA A 218 -6.40 -7.40 -25.88
CA ALA A 218 -7.27 -7.35 -24.70
C ALA A 218 -8.11 -8.63 -24.51
N LEU A 219 -8.63 -9.21 -25.60
CA LEU A 219 -9.42 -10.45 -25.52
C LEU A 219 -8.51 -11.62 -25.11
N THR A 220 -7.34 -11.72 -25.73
CA THR A 220 -6.36 -12.77 -25.46
C THR A 220 -5.84 -12.70 -24.04
N ALA A 221 -5.57 -11.49 -23.52
CA ALA A 221 -5.17 -11.27 -22.14
C ALA A 221 -6.27 -11.75 -21.16
N ARG A 222 -7.55 -11.40 -21.39
CA ARG A 222 -8.66 -11.86 -20.55
C ARG A 222 -8.85 -13.39 -20.59
N CYS A 223 -8.75 -14.01 -21.76
CA CYS A 223 -8.79 -15.48 -21.89
C CYS A 223 -7.61 -16.15 -21.15
N THR A 224 -6.42 -15.52 -21.19
CA THR A 224 -5.22 -16.02 -20.51
C THR A 224 -5.34 -15.86 -18.99
N ASP A 225 -5.92 -14.77 -18.51
CA ASP A 225 -6.25 -14.60 -17.08
C ASP A 225 -7.23 -15.68 -16.60
N LEU A 226 -8.29 -15.98 -17.37
CA LEU A 226 -9.22 -17.06 -17.04
C LEU A 226 -8.51 -18.43 -17.00
N PHE A 227 -7.56 -18.67 -17.91
CA PHE A 227 -6.73 -19.88 -17.89
C PHE A 227 -5.87 -19.96 -16.62
N ASN A 228 -5.18 -18.87 -16.26
CA ASN A 228 -4.31 -18.82 -15.09
C ASN A 228 -5.10 -18.99 -13.79
N VAL A 229 -6.26 -18.32 -13.66
CA VAL A 229 -7.18 -18.51 -12.52
C VAL A 229 -7.67 -19.95 -12.45
N GLY A 230 -8.09 -20.54 -13.58
CA GLY A 230 -8.50 -21.93 -13.62
C GLY A 230 -7.37 -22.91 -13.22
N TYR A 231 -6.12 -22.58 -13.59
CA TYR A 231 -4.94 -23.38 -13.25
C TYR A 231 -4.63 -23.30 -11.76
N GLU A 232 -4.67 -22.10 -11.18
CA GLU A 232 -4.48 -21.89 -9.73
C GLU A 232 -5.56 -22.61 -8.90
N ILE A 233 -6.84 -22.51 -9.30
CA ILE A 233 -7.94 -23.24 -8.63
C ILE A 233 -7.71 -24.75 -8.70
N LEU A 234 -7.23 -25.28 -9.83
CA LEU A 234 -6.90 -26.70 -9.98
C LEU A 234 -5.83 -27.12 -8.98
N LEU A 235 -4.74 -26.34 -8.86
CA LEU A 235 -3.68 -26.61 -7.90
C LEU A 235 -4.22 -26.59 -6.47
N GLN A 236 -5.05 -25.61 -6.13
CA GLN A 236 -5.66 -25.49 -4.81
C GLN A 236 -6.60 -26.67 -4.47
N ILE A 237 -7.45 -27.12 -5.41
CA ILE A 237 -8.28 -28.32 -5.18
C ILE A 237 -7.40 -29.56 -4.97
N PHE A 238 -6.32 -29.69 -5.73
CA PHE A 238 -5.39 -30.81 -5.61
C PHE A 238 -4.63 -30.77 -4.27
N GLU A 239 -4.15 -29.60 -3.82
CA GLU A 239 -3.54 -29.45 -2.50
C GLU A 239 -4.53 -29.77 -1.39
N ARG A 240 -5.79 -29.32 -1.50
CA ARG A 240 -6.83 -29.64 -0.51
C ARG A 240 -7.09 -31.14 -0.43
N TYR A 241 -7.04 -31.86 -1.55
CA TYR A 241 -7.15 -33.32 -1.56
C TYR A 241 -6.06 -33.98 -0.70
N PHE A 242 -4.82 -33.49 -0.72
CA PHE A 242 -3.72 -34.10 0.07
C PHE A 242 -3.57 -33.53 1.49
N ALA A 243 -3.96 -32.28 1.72
CA ALA A 243 -3.87 -31.61 3.02
C ALA A 243 -5.16 -31.71 3.88
N HIS A 244 -6.12 -32.54 3.47
CA HIS A 244 -7.40 -32.65 4.15
C HIS A 244 -7.25 -33.16 5.60
N THR A 245 -8.14 -32.69 6.47
CA THR A 245 -8.16 -33.08 7.89
C THR A 245 -9.50 -33.69 8.32
N GLU A 246 -10.59 -33.31 7.65
CA GLU A 246 -11.96 -33.59 8.10
C GLU A 246 -12.86 -34.15 7.00
N GLU A 247 -12.40 -34.16 5.75
CA GLU A 247 -13.14 -34.63 4.58
C GLU A 247 -13.55 -36.10 4.70
N THR A 248 -14.77 -36.39 4.24
CA THR A 248 -15.27 -37.75 4.08
C THR A 248 -14.86 -38.32 2.72
N ASP A 249 -14.92 -39.65 2.56
CA ASP A 249 -14.54 -40.30 1.29
C ASP A 249 -15.35 -39.78 0.08
N PRO A 250 -16.67 -39.52 0.17
CA PRO A 250 -17.41 -38.86 -0.91
C PRO A 250 -16.88 -37.45 -1.23
N GLN A 251 -16.52 -36.67 -0.21
CA GLN A 251 -15.97 -35.31 -0.40
C GLN A 251 -14.60 -35.35 -1.07
N LEU A 252 -13.74 -36.32 -0.71
CA LEU A 252 -12.46 -36.54 -1.38
C LEU A 252 -12.64 -36.99 -2.83
N ALA A 253 -13.64 -37.83 -3.11
CA ALA A 253 -13.98 -38.20 -4.48
C ALA A 253 -14.40 -36.99 -5.31
N THR A 254 -15.20 -36.08 -4.75
CA THR A 254 -15.56 -34.80 -5.41
C THR A 254 -14.35 -33.93 -5.69
N LEU A 255 -13.41 -33.78 -4.74
CA LEU A 255 -12.17 -33.03 -4.99
C LEU A 255 -11.34 -33.66 -6.11
N ALA A 256 -11.19 -34.98 -6.13
CA ALA A 256 -10.46 -35.69 -7.18
C ALA A 256 -11.14 -35.54 -8.57
N ASP A 257 -12.46 -35.74 -8.63
CA ASP A 257 -13.24 -35.57 -9.85
C ASP A 257 -13.18 -34.10 -10.34
N ALA A 258 -13.21 -33.12 -9.43
CA ALA A 258 -13.07 -31.70 -9.74
C ALA A 258 -11.68 -31.37 -10.32
N THR A 259 -10.59 -31.91 -9.75
CA THR A 259 -9.24 -31.75 -10.31
C THR A 259 -9.18 -32.28 -11.75
N VAL A 260 -9.70 -33.49 -11.99
CA VAL A 260 -9.73 -34.09 -13.34
C VAL A 260 -10.62 -33.29 -14.29
N ALA A 261 -11.76 -32.79 -13.83
CA ALA A 261 -12.66 -31.97 -14.64
C ALA A 261 -12.03 -30.64 -15.04
N LEU A 262 -11.41 -29.90 -14.10
CA LEU A 262 -10.70 -28.65 -14.39
C LEU A 262 -9.66 -28.85 -15.48
N MET A 263 -8.89 -29.93 -15.42
CA MET A 263 -7.90 -30.22 -16.46
C MET A 263 -8.48 -30.38 -17.86
N PHE A 264 -9.44 -31.29 -18.01
CA PHE A 264 -9.90 -31.70 -19.33
C PHE A 264 -10.99 -30.80 -19.89
N GLN A 265 -11.74 -30.12 -19.02
CA GLN A 265 -12.90 -29.32 -19.39
C GLN A 265 -12.68 -27.81 -19.26
N VAL A 266 -11.61 -27.37 -18.59
CA VAL A 266 -11.26 -25.94 -18.44
C VAL A 266 -9.87 -25.64 -19.00
N ILE A 267 -8.82 -26.22 -18.44
CA ILE A 267 -7.42 -25.92 -18.82
C ILE A 267 -7.14 -26.27 -20.28
N LYS A 268 -7.43 -27.51 -20.68
CA LYS A 268 -7.20 -27.96 -22.07
C LYS A 268 -7.92 -27.09 -23.11
N PRO A 269 -9.25 -26.87 -23.04
CA PRO A 269 -9.95 -26.06 -24.05
C PRO A 269 -9.52 -24.59 -24.04
N LEU A 270 -9.22 -24.00 -22.88
CA LEU A 270 -8.69 -22.64 -22.81
C LEU A 270 -7.29 -22.55 -23.44
N GLY A 271 -6.41 -23.52 -23.17
CA GLY A 271 -5.09 -23.58 -23.79
C GLY A 271 -5.16 -23.76 -25.32
N ASP A 272 -6.06 -24.63 -25.79
CA ASP A 272 -6.31 -24.82 -27.23
C ASP A 272 -6.86 -23.54 -27.88
N LEU A 273 -7.68 -22.77 -27.15
CA LEU A 273 -8.23 -21.48 -27.60
C LEU A 273 -7.14 -20.40 -27.67
N ILE A 274 -6.40 -20.16 -26.57
CA ILE A 274 -5.38 -19.11 -26.46
C ILE A 274 -4.36 -19.19 -27.59
N THR A 275 -3.93 -20.41 -27.95
CA THR A 275 -2.97 -20.63 -29.03
C THR A 275 -3.47 -20.26 -30.43
N THR A 276 -4.76 -19.95 -30.59
CA THR A 276 -5.35 -19.39 -31.83
C THR A 276 -5.51 -17.87 -31.81
N LEU A 277 -5.37 -17.23 -30.64
CA LEU A 277 -5.65 -15.81 -30.44
C LEU A 277 -4.37 -14.97 -30.56
N PRO A 278 -4.44 -13.75 -31.15
CA PRO A 278 -3.25 -12.93 -31.40
C PRO A 278 -2.59 -12.47 -30.10
N ALA A 279 -1.25 -12.51 -30.02
CA ALA A 279 -0.53 -11.98 -28.85
C ALA A 279 -0.65 -10.45 -28.75
N GLY A 280 -0.81 -9.77 -29.89
CA GLY A 280 -1.17 -8.36 -29.97
C GLY A 280 -0.53 -7.63 -31.15
N PRO A 281 -0.84 -6.33 -31.33
CA PRO A 281 -0.43 -5.56 -32.51
C PRO A 281 1.09 -5.44 -32.70
N GLY A 282 1.86 -5.56 -31.62
CA GLY A 282 3.33 -5.55 -31.64
C GLY A 282 3.96 -6.87 -32.12
N TYR A 283 3.19 -7.94 -32.29
CA TYR A 283 3.67 -9.28 -32.62
C TYR A 283 3.02 -9.80 -33.90
N ASP A 284 3.49 -9.31 -35.05
CA ASP A 284 2.90 -9.60 -36.37
C ASP A 284 2.81 -11.11 -36.63
N GLY A 285 1.59 -11.60 -36.89
CA GLY A 285 1.29 -13.02 -37.14
C GLY A 285 1.51 -13.98 -35.98
N ARG A 286 1.81 -13.51 -34.76
CA ARG A 286 2.03 -14.37 -33.58
C ARG A 286 0.78 -14.52 -32.72
N THR A 287 0.57 -15.71 -32.19
CA THR A 287 -0.49 -16.00 -31.21
C THR A 287 0.08 -16.13 -29.79
N ALA A 288 -0.76 -16.10 -28.76
CA ALA A 288 -0.30 -16.29 -27.38
C ALA A 288 -0.21 -17.78 -27.01
N GLY A 289 0.74 -18.14 -26.16
CA GLY A 289 0.77 -19.43 -25.46
C GLY A 289 0.15 -19.30 -24.07
N PRO A 290 -0.36 -20.40 -23.47
CA PRO A 290 -0.81 -20.39 -22.08
C PRO A 290 0.38 -20.12 -21.14
N SER A 291 0.27 -19.14 -20.25
CA SER A 291 1.41 -18.65 -19.46
C SER A 291 1.60 -19.37 -18.13
N PHE A 292 0.55 -20.00 -17.58
CA PHE A 292 0.59 -20.70 -16.28
C PHE A 292 1.09 -19.80 -15.14
N GLU A 293 0.68 -18.53 -15.17
CA GLU A 293 0.98 -17.56 -14.12
C GLU A 293 0.24 -17.95 -12.82
N LEU A 294 0.95 -17.90 -11.70
CA LEU A 294 0.44 -17.97 -10.34
C LEU A 294 0.47 -16.56 -9.74
N PHE A 295 -0.57 -16.21 -8.98
CA PHE A 295 -0.76 -14.84 -8.49
C PHE A 295 -0.36 -14.68 -7.03
N TYR A 296 -0.32 -15.78 -6.27
CA TYR A 296 0.05 -15.79 -4.86
C TYR A 296 1.26 -16.71 -4.64
N GLU A 297 2.40 -16.17 -4.15
CA GLU A 297 3.58 -16.99 -3.80
C GLU A 297 3.36 -17.86 -2.54
N SER A 298 2.17 -17.85 -1.92
CA SER A 298 1.85 -18.58 -0.69
C SER A 298 0.43 -19.17 -0.71
N ASP A 299 0.31 -20.37 -1.27
CA ASP A 299 -0.94 -21.13 -1.25
C ASP A 299 -1.17 -21.80 0.12
N TYR A 300 -1.60 -21.01 1.11
CA TYR A 300 -2.18 -21.59 2.33
C TYR A 300 -3.68 -21.79 2.12
N LEU A 301 -4.09 -22.98 1.70
CA LEU A 301 -5.47 -23.39 1.90
C LEU A 301 -5.77 -23.49 3.39
N MET A 302 -6.84 -22.83 3.80
CA MET A 302 -7.29 -22.81 5.19
C MET A 302 -7.44 -24.25 5.71
N PRO A 303 -6.95 -24.56 6.93
CA PRO A 303 -7.04 -25.92 7.46
C PRO A 303 -8.50 -26.38 7.62
N HIS A 304 -9.41 -25.43 7.84
CA HIS A 304 -10.83 -25.67 8.08
C HIS A 304 -11.60 -26.02 6.79
N ARG A 305 -12.15 -27.24 6.71
CA ARG A 305 -12.89 -27.77 5.54
C ARG A 305 -13.95 -26.80 5.03
N SER A 306 -14.81 -26.29 5.91
CA SER A 306 -15.94 -25.45 5.50
C SER A 306 -15.50 -24.15 4.82
N ALA A 307 -14.40 -23.56 5.27
CA ALA A 307 -13.88 -22.32 4.70
C ALA A 307 -13.17 -22.60 3.36
N ALA A 308 -12.34 -23.64 3.31
CA ALA A 308 -11.66 -24.04 2.08
C ALA A 308 -12.65 -24.36 0.95
N TRP A 309 -13.67 -25.18 1.22
CA TRP A 309 -14.69 -25.55 0.24
C TRP A 309 -15.55 -24.37 -0.21
N ALA A 310 -15.86 -23.43 0.70
CA ALA A 310 -16.61 -22.22 0.35
C ALA A 310 -15.80 -21.33 -0.61
N LEU A 311 -14.52 -21.10 -0.31
CA LEU A 311 -13.63 -20.29 -1.16
C LEU A 311 -13.40 -20.93 -2.52
N LEU A 312 -13.14 -22.25 -2.57
CA LEU A 312 -12.97 -22.98 -3.83
C LEU A 312 -14.21 -22.89 -4.72
N ALA A 313 -15.40 -23.08 -4.15
CA ALA A 313 -16.65 -22.95 -4.90
C ALA A 313 -16.89 -21.51 -5.39
N GLU A 314 -16.62 -20.50 -4.55
CA GLU A 314 -16.75 -19.09 -4.90
C GLU A 314 -15.80 -18.70 -6.04
N ARG A 315 -14.53 -19.14 -5.99
CA ARG A 315 -13.56 -18.92 -7.07
C ARG A 315 -13.97 -19.57 -8.39
N LEU A 316 -14.57 -20.76 -8.34
CA LEU A 316 -15.11 -21.42 -9.53
C LEU A 316 -16.29 -20.64 -10.12
N ASP A 317 -17.18 -20.09 -9.28
CA ASP A 317 -18.28 -19.24 -9.76
C ASP A 317 -17.76 -17.92 -10.36
N GLU A 318 -16.76 -17.29 -9.75
CA GLU A 318 -16.12 -16.08 -10.28
C GLU A 318 -15.49 -16.35 -11.65
N ALA A 319 -14.77 -17.47 -11.79
CA ALA A 319 -14.19 -17.89 -13.06
C ALA A 319 -15.27 -18.21 -14.11
N ALA A 320 -16.37 -18.85 -13.71
CA ALA A 320 -17.50 -19.12 -14.61
C ALA A 320 -18.12 -17.81 -15.11
N HIS A 321 -18.35 -16.85 -14.22
CA HIS A 321 -18.89 -15.54 -14.57
C HIS A 321 -17.96 -14.76 -15.50
N LEU A 322 -16.65 -14.74 -15.21
CA LEU A 322 -15.67 -14.13 -16.10
C LEU A 322 -15.69 -14.79 -17.50
N SER A 323 -15.86 -16.11 -17.58
CA SER A 323 -16.01 -16.82 -18.85
C SER A 323 -17.22 -16.34 -19.66
N GLU A 324 -18.36 -16.09 -18.99
CA GLU A 324 -19.57 -15.55 -19.61
C GLU A 324 -19.38 -14.11 -20.10
N GLU A 325 -18.74 -13.26 -19.30
CA GLU A 325 -18.44 -11.87 -19.68
C GLU A 325 -17.50 -11.80 -20.89
N ILE A 326 -16.46 -12.65 -20.94
CA ILE A 326 -15.56 -12.68 -22.09
C ILE A 326 -16.32 -13.20 -23.32
N ALA A 327 -17.18 -14.21 -23.15
CA ALA A 327 -17.98 -14.77 -24.24
C ALA A 327 -18.96 -13.74 -24.84
N SER A 328 -19.56 -12.85 -24.02
CA SER A 328 -20.50 -11.84 -24.51
C SER A 328 -19.87 -10.79 -25.43
N ASP A 329 -18.57 -10.54 -25.25
CA ASP A 329 -17.82 -9.54 -26.00
C ASP A 329 -17.05 -10.13 -27.19
N ALA A 330 -17.02 -11.46 -27.34
CA ALA A 330 -16.17 -12.17 -28.28
C ALA A 330 -16.90 -12.62 -29.57
N GLY A 331 -16.11 -12.96 -30.60
CA GLY A 331 -16.63 -13.60 -31.81
C GLY A 331 -17.17 -15.00 -31.55
N ALA A 332 -18.08 -15.48 -32.40
CA ALA A 332 -18.84 -16.73 -32.19
C ALA A 332 -17.99 -17.95 -31.81
N GLN A 333 -16.84 -18.16 -32.46
CA GLN A 333 -15.96 -19.29 -32.18
C GLN A 333 -15.34 -19.24 -30.76
N VAL A 334 -14.98 -18.05 -30.29
CA VAL A 334 -14.42 -17.85 -28.95
C VAL A 334 -15.54 -17.97 -27.91
N ALA A 335 -16.70 -17.38 -28.20
CA ALA A 335 -17.87 -17.46 -27.33
C ALA A 335 -18.36 -18.90 -27.11
N ASP A 336 -18.38 -19.74 -28.14
CA ASP A 336 -18.76 -21.16 -28.03
C ASP A 336 -17.80 -21.96 -27.14
N ALA A 337 -16.48 -21.71 -27.30
CA ALA A 337 -15.45 -22.33 -26.47
C ALA A 337 -15.59 -21.91 -24.99
N LEU A 338 -15.75 -20.61 -24.73
CA LEU A 338 -15.90 -20.06 -23.39
C LEU A 338 -17.22 -20.45 -22.72
N SER A 339 -18.30 -20.62 -23.48
CA SER A 339 -19.58 -21.13 -22.97
C SER A 339 -19.45 -22.57 -22.45
N THR A 340 -18.69 -23.41 -23.18
CA THR A 340 -18.39 -24.78 -22.74
C THR A 340 -17.55 -24.78 -21.46
N VAL A 341 -16.54 -23.92 -21.38
CA VAL A 341 -15.69 -23.75 -20.20
C VAL A 341 -16.47 -23.23 -19.00
N GLY A 342 -17.29 -22.19 -19.17
CA GLY A 342 -18.13 -21.62 -18.12
C GLY A 342 -19.14 -22.63 -17.56
N SER A 343 -19.70 -23.47 -18.43
CA SER A 343 -20.58 -24.57 -18.02
C SER A 343 -19.83 -25.59 -17.15
N ALA A 344 -18.61 -25.99 -17.55
CA ALA A 344 -17.80 -26.92 -16.76
C ALA A 344 -17.42 -26.34 -15.40
N LEU A 345 -16.99 -25.06 -15.33
CA LEU A 345 -16.69 -24.36 -14.08
C LEU A 345 -17.91 -24.35 -13.14
N THR A 346 -19.09 -24.05 -13.69
CA THR A 346 -20.36 -24.06 -12.95
C THR A 346 -20.69 -25.45 -12.41
N ASP A 347 -20.57 -26.49 -13.23
CA ASP A 347 -20.84 -27.88 -12.82
C ASP A 347 -19.90 -28.32 -11.68
N ILE A 348 -18.61 -27.95 -11.77
CA ILE A 348 -17.62 -28.23 -10.72
C ILE A 348 -17.99 -27.48 -9.44
N ALA A 349 -18.31 -26.18 -9.52
CA ALA A 349 -18.74 -25.38 -8.37
C ALA A 349 -19.97 -25.99 -7.68
N GLN A 350 -20.95 -26.43 -8.46
CA GLN A 350 -22.16 -27.10 -7.94
C GLN A 350 -21.83 -28.42 -7.26
N SER A 351 -20.88 -29.21 -7.79
CA SER A 351 -20.45 -30.46 -7.16
C SER A 351 -19.84 -30.23 -5.77
N LEU A 352 -19.08 -29.15 -5.58
CA LEU A 352 -18.56 -28.75 -4.27
C LEU A 352 -19.68 -28.27 -3.34
N LYS A 353 -20.56 -27.39 -3.83
CA LYS A 353 -21.68 -26.82 -3.06
C LYS A 353 -22.68 -27.88 -2.58
N ALA A 354 -22.82 -28.99 -3.31
CA ALA A 354 -23.68 -30.11 -2.92
C ALA A 354 -23.34 -30.67 -1.52
N HIS A 355 -22.09 -30.52 -1.08
CA HIS A 355 -21.63 -30.97 0.23
C HIS A 355 -21.81 -29.95 1.36
N PHE A 356 -22.19 -28.70 1.10
CA PHE A 356 -22.28 -27.67 2.15
C PHE A 356 -23.30 -28.01 3.24
N ALA A 357 -24.37 -28.73 2.85
CA ALA A 357 -25.38 -29.24 3.76
C ALA A 357 -24.81 -30.22 4.81
N ASP A 358 -23.73 -30.94 4.49
CA ASP A 358 -23.13 -31.95 5.37
C ASP A 358 -22.56 -31.34 6.67
N TRP A 359 -22.24 -30.04 6.69
CA TRP A 359 -21.67 -29.34 7.86
C TRP A 359 -22.32 -28.00 8.18
N GLY A 360 -23.55 -27.78 7.70
CA GLY A 360 -24.36 -26.60 8.04
C GLY A 360 -23.80 -25.28 7.50
N ALA A 361 -22.87 -25.32 6.54
CA ALA A 361 -22.47 -24.13 5.81
C ALA A 361 -23.62 -23.72 4.88
N GLN A 362 -23.99 -22.44 4.93
CA GLN A 362 -24.80 -21.86 3.87
C GLN A 362 -23.83 -21.40 2.78
N PRO A 363 -24.11 -21.67 1.49
CA PRO A 363 -23.42 -20.96 0.43
C PRO A 363 -23.51 -19.47 0.76
N ARG A 364 -22.37 -18.79 0.84
CA ARG A 364 -22.40 -17.33 0.77
C ARG A 364 -23.10 -17.04 -0.55
N PRO A 365 -24.19 -16.25 -0.58
CA PRO A 365 -24.82 -15.95 -1.85
C PRO A 365 -23.72 -15.35 -2.71
N VAL A 366 -23.37 -16.06 -3.79
CA VAL A 366 -22.73 -15.42 -4.93
C VAL A 366 -23.60 -14.21 -5.17
N ARG A 367 -23.00 -13.01 -5.22
CA ARG A 367 -23.71 -11.88 -5.79
C ARG A 367 -23.96 -12.30 -7.23
N ASP A 368 -25.06 -12.99 -7.48
CA ASP A 368 -25.63 -13.10 -8.80
C ASP A 368 -25.68 -11.65 -9.27
N GLY A 369 -24.92 -11.36 -10.32
CA GLY A 369 -25.03 -10.09 -11.05
C GLY A 369 -26.47 -9.86 -11.55
N THR A 370 -27.38 -10.82 -11.36
CA THR A 370 -28.82 -10.71 -11.49
C THR A 370 -29.52 -10.40 -10.16
N PRO A 371 -30.18 -9.24 -10.03
CA PRO A 371 -30.90 -8.84 -8.82
C PRO A 371 -32.10 -9.76 -8.52
N SER A 372 -32.32 -10.04 -7.22
CA SER A 372 -33.50 -10.72 -6.68
C SER A 372 -34.83 -10.12 -7.16
N ALA A 373 -35.75 -10.99 -7.55
CA ALA A 373 -37.00 -10.68 -8.25
C ALA A 373 -38.09 -9.92 -7.45
N ASP A 374 -37.86 -9.59 -6.17
CA ASP A 374 -38.80 -8.78 -5.36
C ASP A 374 -38.24 -7.40 -4.96
N GLY A 375 -37.20 -6.94 -5.65
CA GLY A 375 -36.72 -5.57 -5.56
C GLY A 375 -36.16 -5.12 -6.88
N GLN A 376 -37.02 -4.92 -7.89
CA GLN A 376 -36.64 -4.41 -9.21
C GLN A 376 -35.83 -3.10 -9.11
N PRO A 377 -34.57 -3.06 -9.59
CA PRO A 377 -34.08 -1.91 -10.32
C PRO A 377 -34.52 -2.07 -11.78
N ALA A 378 -35.04 -1.00 -12.36
CA ALA A 378 -35.31 -0.96 -13.80
C ALA A 378 -33.98 -1.02 -14.58
N ASP A 379 -34.02 -1.78 -15.68
CA ASP A 379 -33.15 -1.71 -16.86
C ASP A 379 -31.68 -2.18 -16.63
N GLY A 380 -31.15 -3.13 -17.39
CA GLY A 380 -31.04 -3.01 -18.82
C GLY A 380 -30.15 -1.82 -19.14
N GLN A 381 -28.82 -1.99 -19.15
CA GLN A 381 -27.99 -1.02 -19.85
C GLN A 381 -27.00 -1.64 -20.82
N PRO A 382 -26.77 -0.94 -21.95
CA PRO A 382 -26.11 -1.44 -23.13
C PRO A 382 -24.61 -1.16 -23.06
N ALA A 383 -23.89 -1.70 -24.05
CA ALA A 383 -22.59 -1.18 -24.45
C ALA A 383 -22.59 0.37 -24.44
N GLY A 384 -21.74 0.97 -23.59
CA GLY A 384 -21.54 2.43 -23.51
C GLY A 384 -22.75 3.25 -23.05
N GLY A 385 -23.07 3.22 -21.75
CA GLY A 385 -24.02 4.14 -21.09
C GLY A 385 -23.37 4.87 -19.91
N ASP A 386 -23.37 6.20 -19.96
CA ASP A 386 -22.66 7.16 -19.10
C ASP A 386 -22.98 7.03 -17.59
N GLU A 387 -22.00 6.72 -16.72
CA GLU A 387 -22.09 6.68 -15.24
C GLU A 387 -22.72 7.94 -14.62
N LEU A 388 -22.69 9.07 -15.35
CA LEU A 388 -23.42 10.29 -15.02
C LEU A 388 -24.94 10.08 -14.93
N GLU A 389 -25.50 9.18 -15.74
CA GLU A 389 -26.92 8.84 -15.75
C GLU A 389 -27.32 8.02 -14.51
N SER A 390 -26.42 7.14 -14.03
CA SER A 390 -26.61 6.44 -12.75
C SER A 390 -26.65 7.43 -11.58
N LEU A 391 -25.75 8.41 -11.55
CA LEU A 391 -25.76 9.47 -10.55
C LEU A 391 -27.03 10.34 -10.61
N ARG A 392 -27.51 10.66 -11.82
CA ARG A 392 -28.80 11.39 -12.01
C ARG A 392 -29.98 10.59 -11.46
N ALA A 393 -30.07 9.30 -11.75
CA ALA A 393 -31.15 8.44 -11.28
C ALA A 393 -31.19 8.36 -9.74
N ARG A 394 -30.02 8.24 -9.10
CA ARG A 394 -29.88 8.23 -7.65
C ARG A 394 -30.27 9.57 -7.01
N ALA A 395 -29.81 10.69 -7.56
CA ALA A 395 -30.17 12.03 -7.10
C ALA A 395 -31.70 12.24 -7.14
N ALA A 396 -32.34 11.87 -8.25
CA ALA A 396 -33.78 11.94 -8.40
C ALA A 396 -34.53 11.01 -7.42
N GLY A 397 -33.97 9.84 -7.13
CA GLY A 397 -34.48 8.93 -6.10
C GLY A 397 -34.52 9.57 -4.72
N LEU A 398 -33.42 10.20 -4.30
CA LEU A 398 -33.33 10.91 -3.01
C LEU A 398 -34.32 12.09 -2.94
N ALA A 399 -34.48 12.84 -4.02
CA ALA A 399 -35.43 13.96 -4.08
C ALA A 399 -36.88 13.51 -3.90
N ARG A 400 -37.27 12.33 -4.43
CA ARG A 400 -38.59 11.75 -4.20
C ARG A 400 -38.82 11.35 -2.74
N VAL A 401 -37.80 10.83 -2.06
CA VAL A 401 -37.88 10.50 -0.62
C VAL A 401 -38.17 11.77 0.19
N VAL A 402 -37.48 12.87 -0.10
CA VAL A 402 -37.67 14.14 0.61
C VAL A 402 -39.03 14.78 0.30
N ALA A 403 -39.48 14.77 -0.96
CA ALA A 403 -40.78 15.33 -1.35
C ALA A 403 -41.99 14.63 -0.70
N GLY A 404 -41.83 13.40 -0.22
CA GLY A 404 -42.85 12.65 0.51
C GLY A 404 -42.83 12.84 2.04
N ALA A 405 -41.90 13.64 2.59
CA ALA A 405 -41.76 13.85 4.03
C ALA A 405 -42.63 15.03 4.54
N SER A 406 -43.22 14.89 5.73
CA SER A 406 -43.96 15.98 6.39
C SER A 406 -42.98 16.87 7.15
N ILE A 407 -42.66 18.05 6.63
CA ILE A 407 -41.61 18.90 7.19
C ILE A 407 -42.19 19.77 8.32
N GLY A 408 -41.80 19.49 9.57
CA GLY A 408 -42.08 20.36 10.72
C GLY A 408 -41.30 21.69 10.66
N ASP A 409 -41.59 22.62 11.57
CA ASP A 409 -40.97 23.97 11.59
C ASP A 409 -39.43 23.93 11.65
N ASP A 410 -38.84 22.92 12.29
CA ASP A 410 -37.39 22.72 12.42
C ASP A 410 -36.71 22.07 11.19
N GLY A 411 -37.48 21.48 10.28
CA GLY A 411 -36.97 20.77 9.09
C GLY A 411 -36.91 21.62 7.82
N ARG A 412 -37.46 22.85 7.84
CA ARG A 412 -37.52 23.73 6.66
C ARG A 412 -36.14 24.13 6.15
N ASP A 413 -35.22 24.45 7.05
CA ASP A 413 -33.84 24.81 6.72
C ASP A 413 -33.08 23.65 6.06
N LEU A 414 -33.34 22.41 6.49
CA LEU A 414 -32.74 21.21 5.89
C LEU A 414 -33.33 20.89 4.51
N ALA A 415 -34.65 21.07 4.34
CA ALA A 415 -35.30 20.87 3.06
C ALA A 415 -34.84 21.89 2.02
N GLU A 416 -34.72 23.17 2.39
CA GLU A 416 -34.17 24.21 1.51
C GLU A 416 -32.72 23.90 1.12
N LEU A 417 -31.91 23.44 2.08
CA LEU A 417 -30.53 23.04 1.82
C LEU A 417 -30.46 21.86 0.85
N PHE A 418 -31.32 20.86 1.02
CA PHE A 418 -31.44 19.71 0.13
C PHE A 418 -31.83 20.14 -1.30
N ASP A 419 -32.85 20.98 -1.44
CA ASP A 419 -33.35 21.43 -2.74
C ASP A 419 -32.28 22.21 -3.51
N ARG A 420 -31.55 23.11 -2.84
CA ARG A 420 -30.42 23.84 -3.45
C ARG A 420 -29.28 22.90 -3.85
N ALA A 421 -28.92 21.94 -3.00
CA ALA A 421 -27.91 20.93 -3.34
C ALA A 421 -28.32 20.08 -4.54
N HIS A 422 -29.60 19.73 -4.64
CA HIS A 422 -30.13 18.94 -5.75
C HIS A 422 -30.13 19.73 -7.07
N GLN A 423 -30.50 21.02 -7.03
CA GLN A 423 -30.40 21.93 -8.17
C GLN A 423 -28.96 22.09 -8.67
N LEU A 424 -28.01 22.29 -7.75
CA LEU A 424 -26.59 22.37 -8.06
C LEU A 424 -26.06 21.08 -8.70
N THR A 425 -26.42 19.92 -8.13
CA THR A 425 -26.06 18.60 -8.67
C THR A 425 -26.50 18.47 -10.13
N ARG A 426 -27.73 18.89 -10.45
CA ARG A 426 -28.25 18.91 -11.82
C ARG A 426 -27.47 19.87 -12.72
N ALA A 427 -27.18 21.08 -12.24
CA ALA A 427 -26.41 22.06 -13.00
C ALA A 427 -25.03 21.50 -13.40
N VAL A 428 -24.29 20.94 -12.44
CA VAL A 428 -22.99 20.29 -12.65
C VAL A 428 -23.08 19.18 -13.70
N MET A 429 -24.13 18.35 -13.63
CA MET A 429 -24.35 17.25 -14.58
C MET A 429 -24.78 17.70 -15.98
N THR A 430 -25.18 18.96 -16.19
CA THR A 430 -25.64 19.49 -17.49
C THR A 430 -24.63 20.41 -18.20
N GLY A 431 -23.63 20.94 -17.48
CA GLY A 431 -22.75 22.01 -17.98
C GLY A 431 -21.44 21.60 -18.68
N SER A 432 -21.13 20.31 -18.89
CA SER A 432 -19.78 19.91 -19.31
C SER A 432 -19.56 19.81 -20.83
N THR A 433 -18.82 20.75 -21.41
CA THR A 433 -18.12 20.60 -22.70
C THR A 433 -16.74 19.94 -22.51
N ASP A 434 -16.13 19.46 -23.60
CA ASP A 434 -15.23 18.29 -23.74
C ASP A 434 -13.84 18.30 -23.07
N GLY A 435 -13.61 19.10 -22.03
CA GLY A 435 -12.31 19.16 -21.30
C GLY A 435 -12.39 19.05 -19.77
N THR A 436 -13.56 19.28 -19.16
CA THR A 436 -13.77 19.33 -17.70
C THR A 436 -14.61 18.16 -17.14
N ARG A 437 -14.89 17.14 -17.97
CA ARG A 437 -15.81 16.04 -17.63
C ARG A 437 -15.41 15.25 -16.37
N GLY A 438 -14.13 14.96 -16.18
CA GLY A 438 -13.65 14.20 -15.02
C GLY A 438 -13.89 14.92 -13.68
N ARG A 439 -13.59 16.21 -13.62
CA ARG A 439 -13.81 17.04 -12.42
C ARG A 439 -15.29 17.24 -12.12
N ALA A 440 -16.11 17.52 -13.14
CA ALA A 440 -17.56 17.66 -12.98
C ALA A 440 -18.21 16.36 -12.48
N ARG A 441 -17.76 15.21 -12.96
CA ARG A 441 -18.21 13.89 -12.50
C ARG A 441 -17.86 13.62 -11.03
N ALA A 442 -16.62 13.90 -10.63
CA ALA A 442 -16.20 13.71 -9.24
C ALA A 442 -17.00 14.61 -8.27
N VAL A 443 -17.22 15.87 -8.64
CA VAL A 443 -18.08 16.79 -7.87
C VAL A 443 -19.52 16.28 -7.79
N ALA A 444 -20.07 15.80 -8.90
CA ALA A 444 -21.44 15.25 -8.94
C ALA A 444 -21.58 14.01 -8.03
N ALA A 445 -20.62 13.09 -8.04
CA ALA A 445 -20.61 11.92 -7.14
C ALA A 445 -20.58 12.37 -5.67
N ARG A 446 -19.67 13.29 -5.33
CA ARG A 446 -19.57 13.85 -3.97
C ARG A 446 -20.88 14.51 -3.51
N LEU A 447 -21.54 15.29 -4.37
CA LEU A 447 -22.84 15.89 -4.04
C LEU A 447 -23.93 14.84 -3.82
N VAL A 448 -23.98 13.76 -4.60
CA VAL A 448 -24.97 12.70 -4.42
C VAL A 448 -24.70 11.88 -3.15
N ASP A 449 -23.48 11.39 -2.98
CA ASP A 449 -23.10 10.41 -1.95
C ASP A 449 -22.87 11.03 -0.57
N SER A 450 -22.29 12.23 -0.54
CA SER A 450 -21.85 12.88 0.69
C SER A 450 -22.68 14.10 1.08
N VAL A 451 -23.59 14.59 0.22
CA VAL A 451 -24.48 15.73 0.55
C VAL A 451 -25.96 15.33 0.50
N LEU A 452 -26.48 14.91 -0.65
CA LEU A 452 -27.90 14.60 -0.83
C LEU A 452 -28.33 13.40 0.03
N ARG A 453 -27.58 12.30 0.00
CA ARG A 453 -27.90 11.09 0.80
C ARG A 453 -28.03 11.41 2.30
N PRO A 454 -27.02 12.00 2.98
CA PRO A 454 -27.13 12.25 4.41
C PRO A 454 -28.19 13.31 4.77
N LEU A 455 -28.44 14.31 3.91
CA LEU A 455 -29.55 15.25 4.11
C LEU A 455 -30.92 14.56 3.98
N ALA A 456 -31.10 13.70 2.97
CA ALA A 456 -32.32 12.92 2.82
C ALA A 456 -32.54 11.99 4.04
N GLY A 457 -31.48 11.35 4.53
CA GLY A 457 -31.51 10.54 5.75
C GLY A 457 -31.87 11.35 7.00
N ALA A 458 -31.44 12.61 7.10
CA ALA A 458 -31.82 13.51 8.19
C ALA A 458 -33.29 13.95 8.13
N LEU A 459 -33.88 14.02 6.93
CA LEU A 459 -35.28 14.41 6.69
C LEU A 459 -36.26 13.22 6.78
N ALA A 460 -35.81 11.98 6.49
CA ALA A 460 -36.63 10.78 6.44
C ALA A 460 -37.29 10.31 7.77
N PRO A 461 -36.68 10.45 8.98
CA PRO A 461 -37.32 10.06 10.24
C PRO A 461 -38.53 10.93 10.62
N ILE A 462 -38.84 11.97 9.85
CA ILE A 462 -40.05 12.80 10.00
C ILE A 462 -41.16 12.21 9.09
N THR A 463 -41.67 11.04 9.44
CA THR A 463 -42.65 10.26 8.63
C THR A 463 -44.09 10.78 8.83
N ALA A 464 -45.11 10.58 7.98
CA ALA A 464 -45.36 9.68 6.85
C ALA A 464 -46.46 10.26 5.92
N GLU A 465 -46.56 9.68 4.72
CA GLU A 465 -47.65 9.79 3.73
C GLU A 465 -47.78 11.10 2.92
N GLY A 466 -47.24 11.08 1.70
CA GLY A 466 -47.61 12.01 0.63
C GLY A 466 -47.00 11.64 -0.71
N SER A 467 -47.83 11.44 -1.74
CA SER A 467 -47.38 11.40 -3.13
C SER A 467 -47.15 12.84 -3.63
N GLY A 468 -46.02 13.44 -3.28
CA GLY A 468 -45.61 14.74 -3.80
C GLY A 468 -44.97 14.62 -5.17
N THR A 469 -45.41 15.43 -6.13
CA THR A 469 -44.71 15.61 -7.41
C THR A 469 -43.54 16.56 -7.20
N VAL A 470 -42.33 16.17 -7.62
CA VAL A 470 -41.13 17.01 -7.63
C VAL A 470 -41.32 18.15 -8.63
N ASP A 471 -41.25 19.41 -8.19
CA ASP A 471 -41.25 20.57 -9.08
C ASP A 471 -39.85 20.80 -9.65
N ASP A 472 -39.70 20.62 -10.96
CA ASP A 472 -38.45 20.81 -11.71
C ASP A 472 -38.20 22.30 -11.98
N GLY A 473 -38.04 23.09 -10.90
CA GLY A 473 -37.71 24.51 -10.97
C GLY A 473 -36.47 24.80 -11.84
N PRO A 474 -36.31 26.04 -12.32
CA PRO A 474 -35.23 26.40 -13.24
C PRO A 474 -33.84 26.14 -12.65
N VAL A 475 -32.97 25.50 -13.44
CA VAL A 475 -31.56 25.23 -13.10
C VAL A 475 -30.82 26.54 -12.80
N THR A 476 -29.99 26.56 -11.76
CA THR A 476 -29.17 27.72 -11.38
C THR A 476 -28.26 28.13 -12.54
N LYS A 477 -28.10 29.45 -12.75
CA LYS A 477 -27.33 30.03 -13.88
C LYS A 477 -25.96 30.60 -13.47
N GLY A 478 -25.55 30.43 -12.21
CA GLY A 478 -24.28 30.94 -11.67
C GLY A 478 -23.10 29.98 -11.88
N PRO A 479 -21.86 30.46 -11.67
CA PRO A 479 -20.67 29.61 -11.60
C PRO A 479 -20.79 28.52 -10.51
N VAL A 480 -20.40 27.29 -10.82
CA VAL A 480 -20.55 26.12 -9.92
C VAL A 480 -19.77 26.32 -8.62
N ASP A 481 -18.58 26.88 -8.71
CA ASP A 481 -17.69 27.25 -7.61
C ASP A 481 -18.32 28.24 -6.63
N GLU A 482 -18.95 29.32 -7.14
CA GLU A 482 -19.67 30.28 -6.30
C GLU A 482 -20.89 29.65 -5.60
N GLU A 483 -21.65 28.80 -6.30
CA GLU A 483 -22.82 28.13 -5.74
C GLU A 483 -22.45 27.10 -4.67
N VAL A 484 -21.39 26.29 -4.90
CA VAL A 484 -20.85 25.37 -3.88
C VAL A 484 -20.43 26.15 -2.63
N TRP A 485 -19.76 27.29 -2.80
CA TRP A 485 -19.34 28.16 -1.70
C TRP A 485 -20.54 28.74 -0.92
N HIS A 486 -21.56 29.25 -1.61
CA HIS A 486 -22.78 29.74 -0.95
C HIS A 486 -23.51 28.63 -0.19
N LEU A 487 -23.56 27.42 -0.75
CA LEU A 487 -24.20 26.27 -0.13
C LEU A 487 -23.43 25.80 1.12
N ALA A 488 -22.09 25.81 1.08
CA ALA A 488 -21.25 25.53 2.24
C ALA A 488 -21.49 26.54 3.38
N GLN A 489 -21.58 27.83 3.08
CA GLN A 489 -21.92 28.86 4.08
C GLN A 489 -23.32 28.66 4.66
N GLN A 490 -24.32 28.32 3.82
CA GLN A 490 -25.67 28.05 4.28
C GLN A 490 -25.70 26.84 5.21
N ALA A 491 -25.14 25.70 4.81
CA ALA A 491 -25.06 24.49 5.62
C ALA A 491 -24.39 24.75 6.98
N THR A 492 -23.28 25.49 6.97
CA THR A 492 -22.54 25.92 8.17
C THR A 492 -23.41 26.74 9.12
N ARG A 493 -24.21 27.69 8.60
CA ARG A 493 -25.17 28.46 9.41
C ARG A 493 -26.33 27.61 9.92
N VAL A 494 -26.77 26.59 9.18
CA VAL A 494 -27.82 25.67 9.66
C VAL A 494 -27.31 24.83 10.84
N CYS A 495 -26.05 24.38 10.80
CA CYS A 495 -25.41 23.66 11.91
C CYS A 495 -25.42 24.42 13.24
N THR A 496 -25.35 25.75 13.22
CA THR A 496 -25.39 26.57 14.45
C THR A 496 -26.79 26.74 15.02
N ARG A 497 -27.84 26.48 14.22
CA ARG A 497 -29.24 26.57 14.66
C ARG A 497 -29.81 25.23 15.09
N VAL A 498 -29.41 24.13 14.45
CA VAL A 498 -29.89 22.78 14.77
C VAL A 498 -29.28 22.29 16.08
N SER A 499 -30.14 21.92 17.04
CA SER A 499 -29.73 21.43 18.36
C SER A 499 -28.73 20.27 18.28
N ALA A 500 -27.78 20.24 19.21
CA ALA A 500 -26.83 19.13 19.40
C ALA A 500 -27.53 17.78 19.64
N SER A 501 -28.74 17.82 20.21
CA SER A 501 -29.52 16.63 20.54
C SER A 501 -30.43 16.13 19.39
N SER A 502 -30.45 16.81 18.24
CA SER A 502 -31.32 16.44 17.12
C SER A 502 -30.80 15.20 16.40
N SER A 503 -31.68 14.25 16.08
CA SER A 503 -31.37 13.07 15.27
C SER A 503 -30.96 13.43 13.82
N ALA A 504 -31.35 14.62 13.34
CA ALA A 504 -30.94 15.13 12.03
C ALA A 504 -29.49 15.63 11.99
N ARG A 505 -28.83 15.78 13.14
CA ARG A 505 -27.52 16.44 13.25
C ARG A 505 -26.40 15.67 12.55
N SER A 506 -26.39 14.33 12.65
CA SER A 506 -25.35 13.51 12.01
C SER A 506 -25.34 13.71 10.49
N GLY A 507 -26.51 13.61 9.85
CA GLY A 507 -26.64 13.80 8.40
C GLY A 507 -26.33 15.23 7.95
N LEU A 508 -26.71 16.24 8.74
CA LEU A 508 -26.39 17.63 8.46
C LEU A 508 -24.87 17.91 8.55
N LEU A 509 -24.20 17.42 9.59
CA LEU A 509 -22.75 17.59 9.76
C LEU A 509 -21.97 16.88 8.65
N GLU A 510 -22.42 15.69 8.24
CA GLU A 510 -21.80 14.96 7.14
C GLU A 510 -21.90 15.74 5.81
N ALA A 511 -23.10 16.23 5.49
CA ALA A 511 -23.32 17.06 4.31
C ALA A 511 -22.53 18.37 4.36
N THR A 512 -22.47 19.00 5.53
CA THR A 512 -21.70 20.24 5.74
C THR A 512 -20.21 20.00 5.54
N ALA A 513 -19.66 18.90 6.05
CA ALA A 513 -18.26 18.55 5.85
C ALA A 513 -17.92 18.40 4.36
N ALA A 514 -18.75 17.67 3.60
CA ALA A 514 -18.55 17.48 2.18
C ALA A 514 -18.66 18.81 1.39
N LEU A 515 -19.58 19.70 1.78
CA LEU A 515 -19.72 21.02 1.14
C LEU A 515 -18.55 21.95 1.45
N GLN A 516 -18.05 21.99 2.69
CA GLN A 516 -16.88 22.79 3.06
C GLN A 516 -15.63 22.32 2.31
N ASP A 517 -15.45 21.01 2.20
CA ASP A 517 -14.37 20.37 1.45
C ASP A 517 -14.43 20.75 -0.03
N LEU A 518 -15.57 20.51 -0.70
CA LEU A 518 -15.78 20.89 -2.10
C LEU A 518 -15.56 22.40 -2.34
N ALA A 519 -16.02 23.26 -1.44
CA ALA A 519 -15.88 24.71 -1.62
C ALA A 519 -14.42 25.20 -1.53
N CYS A 520 -13.58 24.49 -0.77
CA CYS A 520 -12.17 24.82 -0.58
C CYS A 520 -11.24 24.17 -1.64
N ASP A 521 -11.71 23.12 -2.30
CA ASP A 521 -10.96 22.40 -3.35
C ASP A 521 -11.30 22.87 -4.76
N VAL A 522 -12.45 23.52 -4.94
CA VAL A 522 -12.80 24.07 -6.25
C VAL A 522 -11.95 25.31 -6.60
N ASP A 523 -11.50 26.07 -5.60
CA ASP A 523 -10.65 27.26 -5.74
C ASP A 523 -9.48 27.25 -4.73
N PRO A 524 -8.31 26.69 -5.11
CA PRO A 524 -7.15 26.58 -4.22
C PRO A 524 -6.57 27.92 -3.77
N ASP A 525 -6.68 28.98 -4.57
CA ASP A 525 -6.09 30.29 -4.27
C ASP A 525 -6.88 31.00 -3.14
N GLU A 526 -8.18 30.73 -3.03
CA GLU A 526 -9.04 31.27 -1.96
C GLU A 526 -9.20 30.32 -0.75
N ARG A 527 -8.58 29.13 -0.78
CA ARG A 527 -8.79 28.07 0.23
C ARG A 527 -8.67 28.55 1.67
N ASP A 528 -7.61 29.30 1.98
CA ASP A 528 -7.34 29.77 3.35
C ASP A 528 -8.36 30.83 3.79
N ALA A 529 -8.71 31.75 2.88
CA ALA A 529 -9.71 32.79 3.13
C ALA A 529 -11.12 32.18 3.36
N ARG A 530 -11.50 31.18 2.54
CA ARG A 530 -12.76 30.44 2.68
C ARG A 530 -12.81 29.64 3.98
N THR A 531 -11.71 28.96 4.32
CA THR A 531 -11.60 28.21 5.59
C THR A 531 -11.77 29.12 6.80
N GLU A 532 -11.14 30.30 6.78
CA GLU A 532 -11.27 31.29 7.85
C GLU A 532 -12.69 31.86 7.97
N GLU A 533 -13.37 32.13 6.85
CA GLU A 533 -14.76 32.60 6.90
C GLU A 533 -15.72 31.52 7.42
N LEU A 534 -15.57 30.26 6.99
CA LEU A 534 -16.35 29.13 7.53
C LEU A 534 -16.14 28.98 9.03
N ARG A 535 -14.91 29.17 9.52
CA ARG A 535 -14.57 29.15 10.95
C ARG A 535 -15.36 30.22 11.70
N ARG A 536 -15.39 31.46 11.19
CA ARG A 536 -16.15 32.56 11.81
C ARG A 536 -17.64 32.24 11.92
N LEU A 537 -18.23 31.65 10.89
CA LEU A 537 -19.66 31.33 10.84
C LEU A 537 -20.11 30.31 11.89
N GLN A 538 -19.22 29.46 12.39
CA GLN A 538 -19.55 28.40 13.36
C GLN A 538 -18.74 28.44 14.66
N THR A 539 -18.20 29.61 15.01
CA THR A 539 -17.53 29.87 16.30
C THR A 539 -18.38 29.50 17.52
N SER A 540 -19.71 29.51 17.40
CA SER A 540 -20.65 29.09 18.45
C SER A 540 -20.69 27.58 18.71
N LEU A 541 -20.14 26.75 17.83
CA LEU A 541 -20.11 25.30 17.99
C LEU A 541 -18.92 24.86 18.85
N THR A 542 -19.18 23.98 19.82
CA THR A 542 -18.13 23.39 20.65
C THR A 542 -17.26 22.43 19.81
N PRO A 543 -15.92 22.49 19.94
CA PRO A 543 -15.03 21.50 19.35
C PRO A 543 -15.34 20.08 19.82
N GLY A 544 -15.34 19.12 18.90
CA GLY A 544 -15.62 17.73 19.25
C GLY A 544 -15.68 16.78 18.06
N ILE A 545 -15.73 15.49 18.38
CA ILE A 545 -15.83 14.38 17.43
C ILE A 545 -17.11 13.60 17.76
N GLN A 546 -17.93 13.35 16.75
CA GLN A 546 -19.14 12.55 16.86
C GLN A 546 -19.08 11.36 15.90
N PRO A 547 -19.10 10.09 16.36
CA PRO A 547 -19.27 8.96 15.48
C PRO A 547 -20.71 8.94 14.95
N ALA A 548 -20.90 9.12 13.64
CA ALA A 548 -22.19 8.93 13.01
C ALA A 548 -22.62 7.45 13.11
N PRO A 549 -23.93 7.17 13.29
CA PRO A 549 -24.45 5.81 13.18
C PRO A 549 -24.05 5.19 11.84
N ASP A 550 -23.38 4.04 11.89
CA ASP A 550 -22.92 3.30 10.70
C ASP A 550 -22.20 4.17 9.65
N GLY A 551 -21.54 5.25 10.11
CA GLY A 551 -21.00 6.31 9.26
C GLY A 551 -19.67 6.88 9.77
N PRO A 552 -19.24 8.03 9.23
CA PRO A 552 -17.93 8.63 9.52
C PRO A 552 -17.82 9.21 10.94
N TYR A 553 -16.62 9.65 11.32
CA TYR A 553 -16.45 10.57 12.44
C TYR A 553 -16.68 12.01 11.96
N LEU A 554 -17.64 12.68 12.56
CA LEU A 554 -17.99 14.06 12.29
C LEU A 554 -17.21 14.95 13.25
N VAL A 555 -16.26 15.70 12.72
CA VAL A 555 -15.37 16.56 13.49
C VAL A 555 -15.79 18.00 13.32
N VAL A 556 -15.90 18.73 14.43
CA VAL A 556 -16.23 20.16 14.45
C VAL A 556 -15.14 20.90 15.22
N ASN A 557 -14.68 22.00 14.66
CA ASN A 557 -13.73 22.97 15.23
C ASN A 557 -12.46 22.33 15.85
N ALA A 558 -11.96 21.24 15.26
CA ALA A 558 -10.67 20.64 15.60
C ALA A 558 -9.70 20.85 14.44
N GLU A 559 -8.80 21.83 14.59
CA GLU A 559 -8.04 22.40 13.47
C GLU A 559 -6.69 21.71 13.23
N ASN A 560 -6.15 21.05 14.26
CA ASN A 560 -4.86 20.38 14.19
C ASN A 560 -5.04 18.94 13.69
N LEU A 561 -5.21 18.77 12.37
CA LEU A 561 -5.18 17.46 11.71
C LEU A 561 -3.79 17.22 11.12
N ARG A 562 -3.18 16.09 11.42
CA ARG A 562 -1.81 15.76 10.98
C ARG A 562 -1.69 14.35 10.42
N GLY A 563 -0.83 14.19 9.42
CA GLY A 563 -0.43 12.89 8.89
C GLY A 563 0.55 12.16 9.81
N TRP A 564 0.86 10.91 9.46
CA TRP A 564 1.75 10.05 10.24
C TRP A 564 3.23 10.50 10.17
N LEU A 565 3.56 11.30 9.16
CA LEU A 565 4.88 11.95 9.02
C LEU A 565 4.98 13.24 9.85
N GLY A 566 3.88 13.67 10.49
CA GLY A 566 3.79 14.91 11.26
C GLY A 566 3.48 16.15 10.42
N ASP A 567 3.25 15.99 9.12
CA ASP A 567 2.77 16.99 8.18
C ASP A 567 1.33 17.44 8.50
N ALA A 568 1.01 18.69 8.20
CA ALA A 568 -0.32 19.25 8.41
C ALA A 568 -1.26 18.85 7.26
N ILE A 569 -2.39 18.24 7.59
CA ILE A 569 -3.46 17.96 6.63
C ILE A 569 -4.42 19.15 6.67
N PRO A 570 -4.77 19.78 5.52
CA PRO A 570 -5.68 20.92 5.50
C PRO A 570 -7.02 20.61 6.17
N ALA A 571 -7.21 21.15 7.38
CA ALA A 571 -8.43 20.94 8.15
C ALA A 571 -9.53 21.94 7.74
N ARG A 572 -10.76 21.45 7.66
CA ARG A 572 -11.95 22.30 7.58
C ARG A 572 -12.56 22.40 8.96
N PRO A 573 -13.22 23.51 9.31
CA PRO A 573 -13.79 23.62 10.65
C PRO A 573 -14.96 22.64 10.86
N THR A 574 -15.55 22.06 9.79
CA THR A 574 -16.36 20.82 9.87
C THR A 574 -15.82 19.76 8.90
N MET A 575 -15.53 18.55 9.40
CA MET A 575 -14.92 17.45 8.63
C MET A 575 -15.66 16.13 8.84
N ALA A 576 -15.59 15.24 7.86
CA ALA A 576 -16.04 13.85 7.98
C ALA A 576 -14.85 12.93 7.74
N LEU A 577 -14.35 12.27 8.79
CA LEU A 577 -13.22 11.34 8.72
C LEU A 577 -13.73 9.91 8.50
N CYS A 578 -13.07 9.17 7.59
CA CYS A 578 -13.42 7.80 7.26
C CYS A 578 -13.28 6.88 8.48
N ARG A 579 -14.35 6.16 8.80
CA ARG A 579 -14.38 5.16 9.89
C ARG A 579 -14.44 3.72 9.36
N CYS A 580 -14.90 3.54 8.13
CA CYS A 580 -15.22 2.25 7.55
C CYS A 580 -14.03 1.55 6.84
N GLY A 581 -12.91 2.24 6.65
CA GLY A 581 -11.77 1.72 5.89
C GLY A 581 -11.95 1.69 4.36
N GLY A 582 -13.14 2.00 3.83
CA GLY A 582 -13.45 1.87 2.41
C GLY A 582 -13.32 3.13 1.56
N SER A 583 -13.10 4.32 2.14
CA SER A 583 -13.06 5.55 1.35
C SER A 583 -11.84 5.59 0.40
N ALA A 584 -12.00 6.14 -0.80
CA ALA A 584 -10.91 6.43 -1.73
C ALA A 584 -10.16 7.72 -1.36
N MET A 585 -10.76 8.61 -0.57
CA MET A 585 -10.19 9.91 -0.19
C MET A 585 -9.71 9.98 1.27
N LYS A 586 -9.27 8.83 1.82
CA LYS A 586 -8.79 8.77 3.20
C LYS A 586 -7.71 9.85 3.44
N PRO A 587 -7.73 10.54 4.60
CA PRO A 587 -8.51 10.22 5.80
C PRO A 587 -9.98 10.69 5.77
N PHE A 588 -10.44 11.39 4.73
CA PHE A 588 -11.80 11.89 4.65
C PHE A 588 -12.81 10.83 4.17
N CYS A 589 -14.09 11.08 4.41
CA CYS A 589 -15.19 10.21 3.98
C CYS A 589 -15.79 10.68 2.65
N ASP A 590 -16.00 9.74 1.72
CA ASP A 590 -16.68 9.92 0.43
C ASP A 590 -18.11 9.35 0.39
N GLY A 591 -18.59 8.80 1.49
CA GLY A 591 -19.89 8.13 1.56
C GLY A 591 -19.85 6.61 1.31
N THR A 592 -18.68 6.03 0.99
CA THR A 592 -18.53 4.59 0.70
C THR A 592 -19.05 3.67 1.80
N HIS A 593 -19.03 4.11 3.06
CA HIS A 593 -19.60 3.38 4.21
C HIS A 593 -21.06 2.93 3.98
N ALA A 594 -21.86 3.73 3.28
CA ALA A 594 -23.26 3.40 2.97
C ALA A 594 -23.35 2.29 1.91
N THR A 595 -22.48 2.32 0.90
CA THR A 595 -22.44 1.33 -0.19
C THR A 595 -21.93 -0.02 0.28
N ILE A 596 -20.96 -0.05 1.20
CA ILE A 596 -20.38 -1.30 1.73
C ILE A 596 -21.12 -1.84 2.96
N GLY A 597 -22.16 -1.14 3.45
CA GLY A 597 -22.94 -1.57 4.62
C GLY A 597 -22.11 -1.60 5.91
N PHE A 598 -21.27 -0.59 6.14
CA PHE A 598 -20.44 -0.50 7.34
C PHE A 598 -21.30 -0.51 8.62
N ILE A 599 -20.87 -1.26 9.64
CA ILE A 599 -21.55 -1.32 10.94
C ILE A 599 -20.65 -0.75 12.04
N GLY A 600 -21.16 0.28 12.71
CA GLY A 600 -20.46 1.02 13.76
C GLY A 600 -20.57 0.42 15.17
N ALA A 601 -21.27 -0.69 15.33
CA ALA A 601 -21.51 -1.35 16.62
C ALA A 601 -20.25 -2.04 17.21
N LYS A 602 -20.21 -2.16 18.54
CA LYS A 602 -19.19 -2.95 19.26
C LYS A 602 -19.41 -4.44 19.05
N ASP A 603 -18.33 -5.20 18.94
CA ASP A 603 -18.38 -6.65 18.89
C ASP A 603 -18.66 -7.24 20.30
N PRO A 604 -19.61 -8.18 20.44
CA PRO A 604 -19.84 -8.89 21.70
C PRO A 604 -18.61 -9.65 22.23
N LYS A 605 -17.67 -10.06 21.36
CA LYS A 605 -16.44 -10.79 21.69
C LYS A 605 -15.24 -9.90 22.02
N ARG A 606 -15.41 -8.58 22.08
CA ARG A 606 -14.32 -7.65 22.43
C ARG A 606 -13.70 -8.00 23.80
N VAL A 607 -12.45 -7.60 24.00
CA VAL A 607 -11.79 -7.67 25.30
C VAL A 607 -12.66 -6.96 26.35
N PRO A 608 -13.04 -7.64 27.46
CA PRO A 608 -13.91 -7.05 28.47
C PRO A 608 -13.30 -5.81 29.10
N ASP A 609 -14.17 -4.90 29.54
CA ASP A 609 -13.78 -3.76 30.36
C ASP A 609 -13.32 -4.25 31.74
N ARG A 610 -12.02 -4.20 31.98
CA ARG A 610 -11.41 -4.58 33.26
C ARG A 610 -10.11 -3.80 33.45
N GLU A 611 -10.05 -3.02 34.52
CA GLU A 611 -8.82 -2.38 34.97
C GLU A 611 -8.05 -3.34 35.89
N ASP A 612 -6.84 -3.68 35.47
CA ASP A 612 -5.88 -4.48 36.24
C ASP A 612 -4.90 -3.54 36.97
N THR A 613 -4.57 -3.88 38.22
CA THR A 613 -3.70 -3.08 39.09
C THR A 613 -2.42 -3.83 39.43
N TYR A 614 -1.27 -3.20 39.18
CA TYR A 614 0.05 -3.78 39.41
C TYR A 614 0.86 -2.91 40.38
N VAL A 615 0.99 -3.37 41.63
CA VAL A 615 1.68 -2.62 42.70
C VAL A 615 3.20 -2.78 42.59
N GLY A 616 3.91 -1.66 42.44
CA GLY A 616 5.38 -1.60 42.44
C GLY A 616 5.98 -1.00 43.70
N GLN A 617 7.31 -0.97 43.78
CA GLN A 617 8.03 -0.34 44.90
C GLN A 617 7.93 1.19 44.90
N GLN A 618 7.87 1.81 43.71
CA GLN A 618 7.86 3.27 43.54
C GLN A 618 6.53 3.80 43.01
N VAL A 619 5.86 3.03 42.15
CA VAL A 619 4.61 3.39 41.48
C VAL A 619 3.75 2.16 41.26
N THR A 620 2.43 2.35 41.29
CA THR A 620 1.46 1.35 40.88
C THR A 620 1.02 1.63 39.44
N ILE A 621 1.05 0.63 38.57
CA ILE A 621 0.60 0.76 37.18
C ILE A 621 -0.84 0.24 37.08
N LEU A 622 -1.70 0.97 36.37
CA LEU A 622 -3.07 0.60 36.05
C LEU A 622 -3.17 0.34 34.55
N ASP A 623 -3.81 -0.75 34.15
CA ASP A 623 -3.93 -1.16 32.74
C ASP A 623 -5.35 -1.67 32.45
N ASN A 624 -6.01 -1.12 31.44
CA ASN A 624 -7.26 -1.67 30.93
C ASN A 624 -7.08 -2.20 29.50
N ARG A 625 -6.95 -3.53 29.39
CA ARG A 625 -6.77 -4.21 28.10
C ARG A 625 -7.96 -4.07 27.16
N GLY A 626 -9.16 -3.82 27.67
CA GLY A 626 -10.31 -3.48 26.85
C GLY A 626 -10.17 -2.15 26.09
N THR A 627 -9.33 -1.23 26.59
CA THR A 627 -9.01 0.06 25.96
C THR A 627 -7.77 -0.01 25.07
N CYS A 628 -6.91 -1.02 25.26
CA CYS A 628 -5.63 -1.13 24.57
C CYS A 628 -5.82 -1.26 23.05
N GLN A 629 -5.13 -0.42 22.29
CA GLN A 629 -5.08 -0.53 20.82
C GLN A 629 -3.97 -1.47 20.33
N HIS A 630 -3.22 -2.10 21.24
CA HIS A 630 -2.09 -3.00 20.95
C HIS A 630 -0.98 -2.35 20.10
N SER A 631 -0.60 -1.10 20.43
CA SER A 631 0.36 -0.34 19.63
C SER A 631 1.84 -0.70 19.83
N GLY A 632 2.20 -1.54 20.81
CA GLY A 632 3.61 -1.88 21.11
C GLY A 632 4.43 -0.80 21.85
N PHE A 633 4.05 0.48 21.77
CA PHE A 633 4.77 1.61 22.39
C PHE A 633 5.28 1.40 23.83
N CYS A 634 4.51 0.72 24.69
CA CYS A 634 4.93 0.45 26.07
C CYS A 634 6.00 -0.66 26.15
N SER A 635 5.81 -1.77 25.43
CA SER A 635 6.76 -2.89 25.38
C SER A 635 8.04 -2.54 24.64
N ASP A 636 7.95 -1.80 23.54
CA ASP A 636 9.11 -1.40 22.74
C ASP A 636 10.00 -0.44 23.54
N ARG A 637 9.39 0.41 24.36
CA ARG A 637 10.09 1.40 25.16
C ARG A 637 10.69 0.85 26.44
N LEU A 638 9.96 -0.02 27.14
CA LEU A 638 10.34 -0.48 28.47
C LEU A 638 9.97 -1.94 28.69
N SER A 639 10.57 -2.82 27.89
CA SER A 639 10.33 -4.28 27.89
C SER A 639 10.63 -4.95 29.23
N THR A 640 11.47 -4.35 30.10
CA THR A 640 11.69 -4.85 31.46
C THR A 640 10.49 -4.64 32.39
N VAL A 641 9.58 -3.71 32.05
CA VAL A 641 8.34 -3.42 32.77
C VAL A 641 7.12 -3.99 32.04
N PHE A 642 7.04 -3.88 30.71
CA PHE A 642 5.93 -4.37 29.89
C PHE A 642 6.38 -5.57 29.06
N ARG A 643 6.10 -6.78 29.55
CA ARG A 643 6.70 -8.04 29.09
C ARG A 643 5.71 -8.79 28.21
N THR A 644 5.94 -8.80 26.90
CA THR A 644 5.06 -9.44 25.90
C THR A 644 4.92 -10.94 26.07
N ASP A 645 5.97 -11.60 26.60
CA ASP A 645 6.06 -13.06 26.65
C ASP A 645 6.02 -13.63 28.09
N GLU A 646 5.68 -12.80 29.08
CA GLU A 646 5.66 -13.20 30.49
C GLU A 646 4.38 -12.77 31.21
N GLU A 647 3.96 -13.58 32.18
CA GLU A 647 2.88 -13.25 33.10
C GLU A 647 3.42 -13.03 34.53
N PRO A 648 3.03 -11.96 35.24
CA PRO A 648 2.14 -10.89 34.78
C PRO A 648 2.78 -10.04 33.68
N PHE A 649 1.97 -9.60 32.69
CA PHE A 649 2.45 -8.69 31.63
C PHE A 649 3.21 -7.47 32.18
N VAL A 650 2.73 -6.86 33.27
CA VAL A 650 3.37 -5.70 33.90
C VAL A 650 4.24 -6.13 35.09
N ALA A 651 5.50 -5.71 35.08
CA ALA A 651 6.45 -5.78 36.19
C ALA A 651 6.85 -4.36 36.65
N PRO A 652 6.07 -3.71 37.54
CA PRO A 652 6.21 -2.27 37.86
C PRO A 652 7.54 -1.87 38.52
N SER A 653 8.34 -2.84 38.98
CA SER A 653 9.66 -2.60 39.58
C SER A 653 10.82 -2.90 38.62
N GLY A 654 10.54 -3.16 37.33
CA GLY A 654 11.54 -3.50 36.31
C GLY A 654 12.24 -2.29 35.67
N GLY A 655 11.89 -1.06 36.04
CA GLY A 655 12.44 0.17 35.46
C GLY A 655 12.41 1.32 36.46
N ARG A 656 13.05 2.45 36.11
CA ARG A 656 13.02 3.63 36.97
C ARG A 656 11.65 4.32 36.88
N MET A 657 11.22 4.92 37.99
CA MET A 657 10.00 5.74 38.08
C MET A 657 9.78 6.67 36.88
N ASP A 658 10.80 7.43 36.48
CA ASP A 658 10.69 8.42 35.42
C ASP A 658 10.50 7.78 34.02
N GLU A 659 11.06 6.59 33.81
CA GLU A 659 10.90 5.82 32.57
C GLU A 659 9.51 5.19 32.48
N ILE A 660 9.00 4.67 33.60
CA ILE A 660 7.64 4.11 33.71
C ILE A 660 6.60 5.20 33.41
N ILE A 661 6.71 6.36 34.08
CA ILE A 661 5.78 7.47 33.87
C ILE A 661 5.76 7.91 32.41
N ARG A 662 6.92 7.98 31.75
CA ARG A 662 7.00 8.30 30.32
C ARG A 662 6.33 7.24 29.46
N ALA A 663 6.59 5.96 29.70
CA ALA A 663 5.98 4.87 28.93
C ALA A 663 4.45 4.84 29.09
N VAL A 664 3.93 5.12 30.30
CA VAL A 664 2.48 5.24 30.55
C VAL A 664 1.89 6.46 29.82
N ARG A 665 2.52 7.63 29.91
CA ARG A 665 2.08 8.87 29.24
C ARG A 665 2.03 8.76 27.70
N ASP A 666 2.87 7.91 27.15
CA ASP A 666 2.97 7.69 25.70
C ASP A 666 2.00 6.61 25.21
N CYS A 667 1.20 5.99 26.09
CA CYS A 667 0.16 5.03 25.72
C CYS A 667 -0.88 5.72 24.81
N PRO A 668 -0.91 5.44 23.50
CA PRO A 668 -1.69 6.28 22.59
C PRO A 668 -3.21 6.05 22.71
N SER A 669 -3.64 4.90 23.25
CA SER A 669 -5.04 4.62 23.52
C SER A 669 -5.53 5.15 24.87
N GLY A 670 -4.63 5.63 25.75
CA GLY A 670 -4.99 5.99 27.12
C GLY A 670 -5.42 4.78 27.97
N ALA A 671 -4.89 3.59 27.65
CA ALA A 671 -5.20 2.34 28.35
C ALA A 671 -4.38 2.16 29.64
N LEU A 672 -3.25 2.86 29.74
CA LEU A 672 -2.35 2.83 30.88
C LEU A 672 -2.54 4.09 31.73
N SER A 673 -2.38 3.93 33.04
CA SER A 673 -2.28 5.00 34.03
C SER A 673 -1.36 4.59 35.17
N TYR A 674 -1.16 5.47 36.14
CA TYR A 674 -0.40 5.14 37.34
C TYR A 674 -0.94 5.83 38.59
N ALA A 675 -0.65 5.23 39.73
CA ALA A 675 -0.99 5.73 41.05
C ALA A 675 0.26 5.88 41.92
N ILE A 676 0.26 6.92 42.75
CA ILE A 676 1.28 7.21 43.76
C ILE A 676 0.58 7.18 45.11
N ASP A 677 1.15 6.45 46.08
CA ASP A 677 0.55 6.26 47.42
C ASP A 677 -0.89 5.74 47.39
N GLY A 678 -1.27 5.00 46.34
CA GLY A 678 -2.59 4.42 46.16
C GLY A 678 -3.63 5.34 45.52
N GLU A 679 -3.26 6.59 45.20
CA GLU A 679 -4.11 7.54 44.48
C GLU A 679 -3.69 7.63 43.02
N GLU A 680 -4.63 7.42 42.11
CA GLU A 680 -4.40 7.61 40.68
C GLU A 680 -4.10 9.08 40.38
N VAL A 681 -3.00 9.33 39.65
CA VAL A 681 -2.57 10.69 39.32
C VAL A 681 -2.87 10.99 37.86
N ARG A 682 -4.15 10.88 37.48
CA ARG A 682 -4.63 10.97 36.09
C ARG A 682 -4.20 12.26 35.40
N ASP A 683 -4.30 13.40 36.08
CA ASP A 683 -3.90 14.70 35.52
C ASP A 683 -2.46 14.67 35.03
N GLN A 684 -1.55 14.00 35.75
CA GLN A 684 -0.16 13.88 35.31
C GLN A 684 -0.01 12.94 34.11
N VAL A 685 -0.80 11.89 33.98
CA VAL A 685 -0.81 11.01 32.78
C VAL A 685 -1.30 11.79 31.57
N ASP A 686 -2.31 12.63 31.77
CA ASP A 686 -2.94 13.49 30.77
C ASP A 686 -2.19 14.83 30.59
N TRP A 687 -0.89 14.85 30.87
CA TRP A 687 0.02 15.97 30.64
C TRP A 687 -0.40 17.29 31.31
N ASP A 688 -1.12 17.21 32.43
CA ASP A 688 -1.75 18.32 33.13
C ASP A 688 -2.61 19.18 32.19
N ASN A 689 -3.24 18.54 31.19
CA ASN A 689 -4.01 19.16 30.12
C ASN A 689 -3.23 20.22 29.31
N ARG A 690 -1.91 20.07 29.18
CA ARG A 690 -1.04 21.01 28.44
C ARG A 690 -0.87 20.65 26.97
N ARG A 691 -1.24 19.44 26.54
CA ARG A 691 -1.17 19.05 25.12
C ARG A 691 -2.21 19.83 24.33
N GLN A 692 -1.81 20.32 23.15
CA GLN A 692 -2.74 20.99 22.26
C GLN A 692 -3.75 19.96 21.69
N PRO A 693 -5.01 20.34 21.51
CA PRO A 693 -5.99 19.51 20.81
C PRO A 693 -5.47 19.14 19.43
N ALA A 694 -5.38 17.84 19.11
CA ALA A 694 -4.94 17.37 17.80
C ALA A 694 -5.52 16.00 17.43
N ILE A 695 -5.63 15.78 16.13
CA ILE A 695 -6.01 14.52 15.48
C ILE A 695 -4.83 14.09 14.60
N GLU A 696 -4.16 13.01 14.97
CA GLU A 696 -3.09 12.40 14.18
C GLU A 696 -3.65 11.18 13.43
N VAL A 697 -3.39 11.12 12.13
CA VAL A 697 -3.68 9.96 11.29
C VAL A 697 -2.45 9.06 11.32
N SER A 698 -2.48 7.94 12.06
CA SER A 698 -1.33 7.02 12.09
C SER A 698 -1.31 6.13 10.85
N LYS A 699 -0.13 5.89 10.27
CA LYS A 699 0.09 5.02 9.11
C LYS A 699 -0.62 3.69 9.29
N ASP A 700 -1.48 3.30 8.35
CA ASP A 700 -2.13 1.99 8.32
C ASP A 700 -2.91 1.66 9.62
N GLY A 701 -3.28 2.71 10.36
CA GLY A 701 -3.72 2.58 11.75
C GLY A 701 -4.84 3.55 12.13
N PRO A 702 -5.13 3.69 13.43
CA PRO A 702 -6.22 4.52 13.92
C PRO A 702 -5.97 6.03 13.83
N TYR A 703 -7.01 6.82 14.10
CA TYR A 703 -6.82 8.23 14.49
C TYR A 703 -6.40 8.29 15.96
N ARG A 704 -5.35 9.05 16.27
CA ARG A 704 -4.91 9.32 17.64
C ARG A 704 -5.32 10.72 18.02
N ILE A 705 -6.15 10.82 19.06
CA ILE A 705 -6.68 12.07 19.55
C ILE A 705 -5.89 12.47 20.80
N THR A 706 -5.53 13.74 20.91
CA THR A 706 -4.84 14.31 22.08
C THR A 706 -5.40 15.69 22.42
N GLY A 707 -5.06 16.22 23.59
CA GLY A 707 -5.43 17.56 24.04
C GLY A 707 -6.91 17.74 24.40
N GLY A 708 -7.62 16.66 24.74
CA GLY A 708 -8.96 16.73 25.31
C GLY A 708 -10.07 17.12 24.33
N ILE A 709 -9.93 16.77 23.05
CA ILE A 709 -11.06 16.87 22.11
C ILE A 709 -12.19 15.94 22.60
N ALA A 710 -13.40 16.47 22.76
CA ALA A 710 -14.54 15.70 23.26
C ALA A 710 -14.99 14.64 22.24
N LEU A 711 -15.38 13.46 22.74
CA LEU A 711 -16.00 12.39 21.95
C LEU A 711 -17.46 12.24 22.37
N VAL A 712 -18.37 12.79 21.58
CA VAL A 712 -19.80 12.87 21.90
C VAL A 712 -20.60 11.90 21.02
N GLY A 713 -21.50 11.13 21.63
CA GLY A 713 -22.44 10.26 20.93
C GLY A 713 -23.64 11.02 20.37
N GLU A 714 -24.53 10.28 19.72
CA GLU A 714 -25.80 10.81 19.24
C GLU A 714 -26.64 11.35 20.42
N GLY A 715 -27.17 12.58 20.29
CA GLY A 715 -27.87 13.26 21.38
C GLY A 715 -26.98 14.19 22.22
N GLY A 716 -25.66 14.21 22.01
CA GLY A 716 -24.71 15.12 22.66
C GLY A 716 -24.15 14.66 24.01
N ALA A 717 -24.44 13.41 24.42
CA ALA A 717 -23.82 12.81 25.60
C ALA A 717 -22.43 12.23 25.28
N ASP A 718 -21.53 12.13 26.26
CA ASP A 718 -20.22 11.51 26.04
C ASP A 718 -20.35 10.04 25.64
N VAL A 719 -19.49 9.60 24.71
CA VAL A 719 -19.39 8.17 24.37
C VAL A 719 -18.85 7.40 25.57
N ALA A 720 -19.58 6.35 25.97
CA ALA A 720 -19.18 5.49 27.08
C ALA A 720 -17.78 4.88 26.84
N ARG A 721 -16.89 5.10 27.83
CA ARG A 721 -15.52 4.57 27.86
C ARG A 721 -15.40 3.47 28.90
N ASN A 722 -14.37 2.64 28.74
CA ASN A 722 -13.99 1.64 29.72
C ASN A 722 -13.41 2.31 30.98
N ALA A 723 -13.38 1.59 32.09
CA ALA A 723 -12.80 2.06 33.35
C ALA A 723 -11.33 2.50 33.16
N GLY A 724 -10.95 3.65 33.74
CA GLY A 724 -9.59 4.16 33.65
C GLY A 724 -9.15 4.61 32.25
N ALA A 725 -10.06 4.77 31.29
CA ALA A 725 -9.72 5.35 29.99
C ALA A 725 -9.47 6.87 30.11
N SER A 726 -8.41 7.37 29.49
CA SER A 726 -8.16 8.82 29.40
C SER A 726 -9.27 9.53 28.62
N TYR A 727 -9.59 10.75 29.01
CA TYR A 727 -10.43 11.69 28.25
C TYR A 727 -9.59 12.68 27.43
N GLU A 728 -8.33 12.87 27.80
CA GLU A 728 -7.42 13.79 27.12
C GLU A 728 -6.83 13.18 25.85
N HIS A 729 -6.56 11.86 25.83
CA HIS A 729 -6.08 11.16 24.64
C HIS A 729 -6.70 9.77 24.46
N TYR A 730 -6.96 9.38 23.22
CA TYR A 730 -7.59 8.11 22.87
C TYR A 730 -7.41 7.76 21.39
N ALA A 731 -7.64 6.50 21.01
CA ALA A 731 -7.48 6.03 19.63
C ALA A 731 -8.81 5.58 19.02
N LEU A 732 -9.15 6.11 17.84
CA LEU A 732 -10.38 5.82 17.10
C LEU A 732 -10.11 4.91 15.89
N CYS A 733 -10.93 3.88 15.73
CA CYS A 733 -10.82 2.90 14.64
C CYS A 733 -11.05 3.57 13.28
N ARG A 734 -10.11 3.35 12.34
CA ARG A 734 -10.17 3.83 10.95
C ARG A 734 -10.41 2.73 9.92
N CYS A 735 -10.05 1.49 10.25
CA CYS A 735 -10.14 0.34 9.34
C CYS A 735 -11.55 -0.26 9.20
N GLY A 736 -12.53 0.15 10.00
CA GLY A 736 -13.87 -0.46 9.99
C GLY A 736 -14.00 -1.81 10.70
N HIS A 737 -12.90 -2.46 11.11
CA HIS A 737 -12.91 -3.83 11.65
C HIS A 737 -12.67 -3.95 13.17
N SER A 738 -12.50 -2.85 13.90
CA SER A 738 -12.27 -2.95 15.36
C SER A 738 -13.41 -3.67 16.09
N GLN A 739 -13.06 -4.44 17.12
CA GLN A 739 -14.04 -5.06 18.01
C GLN A 739 -14.59 -4.09 19.07
N ASN A 740 -13.88 -2.98 19.37
CA ASN A 740 -14.27 -2.01 20.41
C ASN A 740 -14.71 -0.65 19.85
N LYS A 741 -15.32 -0.63 18.66
CA LYS A 741 -15.78 0.60 18.00
C LYS A 741 -16.55 1.54 18.94
N PRO A 742 -16.33 2.86 18.88
CA PRO A 742 -15.46 3.57 17.94
C PRO A 742 -13.97 3.50 18.27
N PHE A 743 -13.58 2.93 19.41
CA PHE A 743 -12.16 2.82 19.80
C PHE A 743 -11.44 1.77 18.97
N CYS A 744 -10.14 1.97 18.76
CA CYS A 744 -9.30 0.97 18.10
C CYS A 744 -8.97 -0.18 19.05
N SER A 745 -9.02 -1.41 18.54
CA SER A 745 -8.69 -2.64 19.27
C SER A 745 -7.49 -3.38 18.67
N GLY A 746 -6.70 -2.71 17.83
CA GLY A 746 -5.58 -3.35 17.11
C GLY A 746 -5.96 -4.17 15.87
N MET A 747 -7.26 -4.36 15.58
CA MET A 747 -7.71 -5.19 14.44
C MET A 747 -7.17 -4.77 13.06
N HIS A 748 -6.70 -3.53 12.90
CA HIS A 748 -6.13 -3.05 11.64
C HIS A 748 -4.91 -3.87 11.18
N TRP A 749 -4.12 -4.42 12.11
CA TRP A 749 -3.04 -5.35 11.79
C TRP A 749 -3.55 -6.69 11.24
N TYR A 750 -4.62 -7.23 11.81
CA TYR A 750 -5.15 -8.55 11.43
C TYR A 750 -5.99 -8.53 10.16
N VAL A 751 -6.48 -7.35 9.76
CA VAL A 751 -7.23 -7.17 8.50
C VAL A 751 -6.40 -6.50 7.40
N ASP A 752 -5.09 -6.38 7.63
CA ASP A 752 -4.14 -5.80 6.68
C ASP A 752 -4.60 -4.45 6.12
N PHE A 753 -5.00 -3.56 7.04
CA PHE A 753 -5.56 -2.26 6.66
C PHE A 753 -4.45 -1.34 6.20
N HIS A 754 -4.51 -0.90 4.94
CA HIS A 754 -3.59 0.07 4.38
C HIS A 754 -4.24 1.41 4.06
N ASP A 755 -3.47 2.48 4.26
CA ASP A 755 -3.71 3.76 3.61
C ASP A 755 -3.64 3.62 2.08
N PRO A 756 -4.26 4.54 1.31
CA PRO A 756 -4.08 4.55 -0.14
C PRO A 756 -2.58 4.59 -0.46
N VAL A 757 -2.13 3.64 -1.29
CA VAL A 757 -0.73 3.53 -1.69
C VAL A 757 -0.40 4.75 -2.56
N PRO A 758 0.66 5.52 -2.24
CA PRO A 758 1.20 6.53 -3.15
C PRO A 758 1.49 5.93 -4.52
N ASP A 759 1.54 6.75 -5.57
CA ASP A 759 1.87 6.25 -6.91
C ASP A 759 3.18 5.42 -6.84
N PRO A 760 3.19 4.14 -7.28
CA PRO A 760 4.40 3.32 -7.24
C PRO A 760 5.56 3.91 -8.07
N ASP A 761 5.27 4.84 -8.98
CA ASP A 761 6.28 5.56 -9.76
C ASP A 761 6.90 6.77 -9.02
N ASP A 762 6.38 7.17 -7.85
CA ASP A 762 6.91 8.27 -7.04
C ASP A 762 8.03 7.80 -6.09
N GLU A 763 9.27 8.25 -6.34
CA GLU A 763 10.41 8.00 -5.44
C GLU A 763 10.19 8.76 -4.10
N PRO A 764 10.15 8.07 -2.95
CA PRO A 764 9.89 8.73 -1.66
C PRO A 764 11.04 9.68 -1.31
N THR A 765 10.73 10.79 -0.67
CA THR A 765 11.74 11.65 -0.07
C THR A 765 12.45 10.93 1.08
N MET A 766 13.65 11.39 1.44
CA MET A 766 14.35 10.88 2.62
C MET A 766 13.54 11.11 3.91
N PHE A 767 12.76 12.20 3.97
CA PHE A 767 11.87 12.50 5.08
C PHE A 767 10.76 11.45 5.23
N GLU A 768 10.09 11.10 4.13
CA GLU A 768 9.05 10.06 4.10
C GLU A 768 9.62 8.69 4.49
N TRP A 769 10.77 8.33 3.89
CA TRP A 769 11.41 7.04 4.12
C TRP A 769 11.86 6.86 5.58
N CYS A 770 12.42 7.91 6.19
CA CYS A 770 12.93 7.82 7.56
C CYS A 770 11.82 7.77 8.64
N GLY A 771 10.55 7.94 8.24
CA GLY A 771 9.40 7.98 9.16
C GLY A 771 9.05 9.39 9.66
N GLY A 772 9.45 10.43 8.93
CA GLY A 772 9.03 11.81 9.12
C GLY A 772 9.51 12.48 10.40
N LEU A 773 8.82 13.56 10.78
CA LEU A 773 9.15 14.38 11.94
C LEU A 773 9.12 13.60 13.26
N PRO A 774 8.19 12.64 13.50
CA PRO A 774 8.21 11.82 14.71
C PRO A 774 9.52 11.02 14.86
N ALA A 775 10.03 10.40 13.78
CA ALA A 775 11.28 9.64 13.82
C ALA A 775 12.49 10.55 14.10
N LEU A 776 12.58 11.67 13.40
CA LEU A 776 13.66 12.66 13.60
C LEU A 776 13.61 13.27 15.01
N THR A 777 12.42 13.48 15.57
CA THR A 777 12.25 13.98 16.95
C THR A 777 12.70 12.95 17.97
N ARG A 778 12.39 11.65 17.78
CA ARG A 778 12.92 10.58 18.65
C ARG A 778 14.45 10.54 18.63
N MET A 779 15.04 10.57 17.43
CA MET A 779 16.49 10.59 17.24
C MET A 779 17.15 11.78 17.94
N THR A 780 16.67 13.00 17.68
CA THR A 780 17.26 14.21 18.25
C THR A 780 17.07 14.30 19.77
N ARG A 781 15.96 13.79 20.32
CA ARG A 781 15.78 13.66 21.77
C ARG A 781 16.79 12.69 22.38
N LEU A 782 16.95 11.49 21.83
CA LEU A 782 17.97 10.55 22.29
C LEU A 782 19.37 11.17 22.23
N PHE A 783 19.67 11.90 21.16
CA PHE A 783 20.93 12.60 21.02
C PHE A 783 21.15 13.66 22.12
N TYR A 784 20.25 14.63 22.25
CA TYR A 784 20.44 15.78 23.14
C TYR A 784 20.11 15.54 24.61
N GLU A 785 19.19 14.62 24.92
CA GLU A 785 18.72 14.37 26.29
C GLU A 785 19.47 13.21 26.97
N ARG A 786 20.07 12.30 26.19
CA ARG A 786 20.84 11.15 26.71
C ARG A 786 22.31 11.22 26.36
N TYR A 787 22.66 11.27 25.07
CA TYR A 787 24.06 11.12 24.65
C TYR A 787 24.92 12.37 24.89
N VAL A 788 24.40 13.55 24.58
CA VAL A 788 25.13 14.82 24.78
C VAL A 788 25.46 15.09 26.25
N PRO A 789 24.55 14.93 27.23
CA PRO A 789 24.86 15.17 28.64
C PRO A 789 25.88 14.19 29.23
N GLU A 790 25.95 12.97 28.69
CA GLU A 790 26.91 11.94 29.11
C GLU A 790 28.31 12.11 28.50
N ASP A 791 28.44 12.88 27.41
CA ASP A 791 29.70 13.05 26.69
C ASP A 791 30.51 14.27 27.20
N PRO A 792 31.74 14.08 27.72
CA PRO A 792 32.55 15.16 28.29
C PRO A 792 32.97 16.26 27.30
N LEU A 793 33.01 15.96 25.98
CA LEU A 793 33.42 16.93 24.96
C LEU A 793 32.25 17.79 24.49
N LEU A 794 31.05 17.20 24.39
CA LEU A 794 29.85 17.89 23.91
C LEU A 794 29.04 18.55 25.02
N ALA A 795 28.95 17.95 26.21
CA ALA A 795 28.13 18.48 27.31
C ALA A 795 28.37 19.98 27.60
N PRO A 796 29.62 20.50 27.63
CA PRO A 796 29.84 21.94 27.87
C PRO A 796 29.29 22.85 26.77
N LEU A 797 29.22 22.39 25.52
CA LEU A 797 28.72 23.18 24.39
C LEU A 797 27.21 23.40 24.47
N PHE A 798 26.49 22.42 25.02
CA PHE A 798 25.03 22.39 25.08
C PHE A 798 24.46 22.65 26.48
N ALA A 799 25.31 23.00 27.47
CA ALA A 799 24.88 23.20 28.85
C ALA A 799 23.77 24.26 29.03
N ASN A 800 23.70 25.24 28.11
CA ASN A 800 22.68 26.31 28.11
C ASN A 800 21.68 26.17 26.93
N MET A 801 21.54 24.98 26.34
CA MET A 801 20.57 24.76 25.26
C MET A 801 19.14 24.95 25.78
N SER A 802 18.24 25.44 24.92
CA SER A 802 16.83 25.50 25.26
C SER A 802 16.21 24.10 25.29
N ALA A 803 15.16 23.92 26.10
CA ALA A 803 14.50 22.62 26.26
C ALA A 803 13.84 22.10 24.97
N ASP A 804 13.52 23.00 24.04
CA ASP A 804 12.93 22.69 22.74
C ASP A 804 13.97 22.54 21.61
N HIS A 805 15.27 22.56 21.94
CA HIS A 805 16.36 22.40 20.97
C HIS A 805 16.27 21.10 20.14
N PRO A 806 15.92 19.92 20.70
CA PRO A 806 15.76 18.70 19.90
C PRO A 806 14.72 18.84 18.79
N GLN A 807 13.57 19.45 19.08
CA GLN A 807 12.47 19.66 18.15
C GLN A 807 12.87 20.61 17.02
N ARG A 808 13.62 21.67 17.34
CA ARG A 808 14.17 22.60 16.33
C ARG A 808 15.11 21.89 15.36
N VAL A 809 15.98 21.02 15.86
CA VAL A 809 16.91 20.26 15.01
C VAL A 809 16.16 19.20 14.18
N ALA A 810 15.13 18.57 14.73
CA ALA A 810 14.27 17.65 13.98
C ALA A 810 13.53 18.36 12.84
N ALA A 811 12.97 19.54 13.09
CA ALA A 811 12.32 20.37 12.07
C ALA A 811 13.31 20.80 10.98
N TRP A 812 14.54 21.19 11.36
CA TRP A 812 15.61 21.50 10.41
C TRP A 812 15.91 20.32 9.49
N LEU A 813 16.18 19.14 10.07
CA LEU A 813 16.48 17.94 9.29
C LEU A 813 15.30 17.51 8.43
N GLY A 814 14.07 17.66 8.94
CA GLY A 814 12.86 17.32 8.22
C GLY A 814 12.71 18.14 6.95
N GLU A 815 12.81 19.47 7.05
CA GLU A 815 12.73 20.37 5.89
C GLU A 815 13.86 20.10 4.89
N VAL A 816 15.07 19.82 5.37
CA VAL A 816 16.21 19.51 4.49
C VAL A 816 16.00 18.21 3.70
N PHE A 817 15.38 17.19 4.30
CA PHE A 817 15.15 15.88 3.68
C PHE A 817 13.90 15.80 2.80
N GLY A 818 13.32 16.96 2.43
CA GLY A 818 12.14 17.05 1.57
C GLY A 818 10.81 17.10 2.33
N GLY A 819 10.85 17.27 3.66
CA GLY A 819 9.66 17.48 4.48
C GLY A 819 9.14 18.92 4.46
N PRO A 820 8.02 19.21 5.16
CA PRO A 820 7.40 20.52 5.19
C PRO A 820 8.31 21.62 5.80
N PRO A 821 8.12 22.91 5.44
CA PRO A 821 9.00 24.02 5.82
C PRO A 821 8.84 24.51 7.27
N VAL A 822 8.63 23.57 8.20
CA VAL A 822 8.36 23.85 9.63
C VAL A 822 9.48 24.67 10.25
N TYR A 823 10.74 24.43 9.87
CA TYR A 823 11.85 25.17 10.48
C TYR A 823 11.91 26.61 9.98
N SER A 824 11.72 26.80 8.68
CA SER A 824 11.65 28.14 8.07
C SER A 824 10.52 28.96 8.67
N ASP A 825 9.33 28.38 8.78
CA ASP A 825 8.13 29.07 9.26
C ASP A 825 8.22 29.44 10.75
N GLU A 826 8.71 28.53 11.60
CA GLU A 826 8.73 28.75 13.05
C GLU A 826 10.02 29.38 13.57
N TYR A 827 11.17 29.15 12.92
CA TYR A 827 12.49 29.50 13.45
C TYR A 827 13.32 30.41 12.55
N GLY A 828 12.84 30.78 11.36
CA GLY A 828 13.49 31.79 10.50
C GLY A 828 14.56 31.25 9.56
N GLY A 829 14.53 29.94 9.26
CA GLY A 829 15.26 29.34 8.13
C GLY A 829 16.79 29.38 8.23
N TYR A 830 17.45 29.29 7.07
CA TYR A 830 18.90 29.11 6.96
C TYR A 830 19.71 30.16 7.73
N SER A 831 19.32 31.43 7.60
CA SER A 831 20.03 32.55 8.25
C SER A 831 20.08 32.35 9.77
N ARG A 832 18.96 31.96 10.40
CA ARG A 832 18.94 31.66 11.84
C ARG A 832 19.91 30.53 12.19
N MET A 833 19.91 29.44 11.43
CA MET A 833 20.75 28.26 11.70
C MET A 833 22.24 28.63 11.68
N VAL A 834 22.68 29.40 10.68
CA VAL A 834 24.08 29.83 10.56
C VAL A 834 24.51 30.68 11.76
N HIS A 835 23.66 31.62 12.19
CA HIS A 835 23.93 32.46 13.36
C HIS A 835 24.13 31.66 14.66
N GLN A 836 23.58 30.45 14.78
CA GLN A 836 23.81 29.60 15.96
C GLN A 836 25.22 29.01 16.01
N HIS A 837 25.91 28.97 14.87
CA HIS A 837 27.22 28.34 14.74
C HIS A 837 28.37 29.35 14.75
N ILE A 838 28.11 30.62 14.38
CA ILE A 838 29.14 31.69 14.33
C ILE A 838 29.81 31.88 15.70
N GLY A 839 31.14 31.98 15.68
CA GLY A 839 31.95 32.31 16.85
C GLY A 839 32.01 31.21 17.92
N LYS A 840 31.61 29.98 17.59
CA LYS A 840 31.66 28.82 18.50
C LYS A 840 33.03 28.13 18.54
N GLU A 841 33.91 28.45 17.59
CA GLU A 841 35.26 27.88 17.47
C GLU A 841 35.27 26.35 17.67
N LEU A 842 34.43 25.65 16.89
CA LEU A 842 34.33 24.20 16.98
C LEU A 842 35.67 23.57 16.56
N SER A 843 36.04 22.48 17.23
CA SER A 843 37.22 21.68 16.86
C SER A 843 36.81 20.47 16.05
N GLU A 844 37.73 19.93 15.25
CA GLU A 844 37.49 18.70 14.48
C GLU A 844 37.15 17.50 15.38
N GLU A 845 37.76 17.44 16.57
CA GLU A 845 37.46 16.40 17.57
C GLU A 845 36.00 16.49 18.06
N ARG A 846 35.51 17.70 18.34
CA ARG A 846 34.10 17.94 18.73
C ARG A 846 33.15 17.58 17.58
N ARG A 847 33.49 17.95 16.33
CA ARG A 847 32.70 17.62 15.14
C ARG A 847 32.59 16.10 14.96
N ALA A 848 33.71 15.38 14.95
CA ALA A 848 33.73 13.93 14.79
C ALA A 848 32.96 13.22 15.90
N ARG A 849 33.07 13.71 17.16
CA ARG A 849 32.30 13.19 18.29
C ARG A 849 30.80 13.39 18.11
N TRP A 850 30.39 14.58 17.64
CA TRP A 850 28.99 14.90 17.35
C TRP A 850 28.41 13.99 16.27
N VAL A 851 29.13 13.79 15.16
CA VAL A 851 28.70 12.89 14.07
C VAL A 851 28.51 11.46 14.58
N MET A 852 29.49 10.91 15.30
CA MET A 852 29.40 9.54 15.81
C MET A 852 28.17 9.34 16.72
N LEU A 853 27.92 10.28 17.63
CA LEU A 853 26.81 10.17 18.58
C LEU A 853 25.44 10.37 17.92
N ILE A 854 25.30 11.22 16.90
CA ILE A 854 24.02 11.41 16.22
C ILE A 854 23.68 10.22 15.32
N LEU A 855 24.68 9.60 14.68
CA LEU A 855 24.48 8.36 13.93
C LEU A 855 24.06 7.21 14.86
N ARG A 856 24.68 7.10 16.04
CA ARG A 856 24.23 6.16 17.07
C ARG A 856 22.79 6.43 17.53
N ALA A 857 22.44 7.70 17.74
CA ALA A 857 21.07 8.08 18.09
C ALA A 857 20.06 7.71 16.99
N ALA A 858 20.46 7.73 15.72
CA ALA A 858 19.61 7.27 14.61
C ALA A 858 19.33 5.77 14.71
N ASP A 859 20.34 4.96 15.05
CA ASP A 859 20.17 3.51 15.29
C ASP A 859 19.21 3.25 16.44
N ASP A 860 19.46 3.89 17.60
CA ASP A 860 18.64 3.67 18.80
C ASP A 860 17.22 4.24 18.66
N ALA A 861 17.00 5.18 17.75
CA ALA A 861 15.68 5.70 17.41
C ALA A 861 14.90 4.83 16.41
N GLY A 862 15.55 3.80 15.85
CA GLY A 862 14.98 2.90 14.86
C GLY A 862 14.83 3.52 13.47
N LEU A 863 15.71 4.44 13.07
CA LEU A 863 15.72 4.92 11.68
C LEU A 863 16.12 3.77 10.71
N PRO A 864 15.61 3.77 9.45
CA PRO A 864 15.86 2.70 8.48
C PRO A 864 17.34 2.37 8.33
N SER A 865 17.71 1.10 8.27
CA SER A 865 19.11 0.64 8.19
C SER A 865 19.51 0.13 6.81
N ASP A 866 18.68 0.34 5.80
CA ASP A 866 18.98 0.01 4.42
C ASP A 866 20.21 0.81 3.90
N PRO A 867 21.05 0.21 3.03
CA PRO A 867 22.26 0.86 2.52
C PRO A 867 22.00 2.21 1.85
N GLU A 868 20.89 2.34 1.13
CA GLU A 868 20.48 3.51 0.37
C GLU A 868 20.27 4.72 1.29
N PHE A 869 19.37 4.58 2.28
CA PHE A 869 19.11 5.62 3.26
C PHE A 869 20.34 5.91 4.12
N ARG A 870 21.05 4.88 4.60
CA ARG A 870 22.20 5.07 5.49
C ARG A 870 23.35 5.79 4.82
N SER A 871 23.58 5.52 3.54
CA SER A 871 24.57 6.24 2.73
C SER A 871 24.21 7.72 2.62
N ALA A 872 22.99 8.04 2.19
CA ALA A 872 22.54 9.41 1.98
C ALA A 872 22.48 10.22 3.30
N PHE A 873 21.94 9.62 4.38
CA PHE A 873 21.86 10.25 5.70
C PHE A 873 23.25 10.54 6.28
N THR A 874 24.15 9.56 6.24
CA THR A 874 25.53 9.73 6.74
C THR A 874 26.27 10.80 5.95
N ALA A 875 26.12 10.80 4.62
CA ALA A 875 26.73 11.79 3.75
C ALA A 875 26.27 13.22 4.10
N TYR A 876 24.97 13.44 4.33
CA TYR A 876 24.46 14.74 4.76
C TYR A 876 25.02 15.15 6.13
N ILE A 877 24.97 14.26 7.13
CA ILE A 877 25.43 14.55 8.49
C ILE A 877 26.92 14.93 8.48
N GLU A 878 27.75 14.19 7.75
CA GLU A 878 29.16 14.53 7.55
C GLU A 878 29.33 15.87 6.83
N TRP A 879 28.62 16.08 5.71
CA TRP A 879 28.68 17.32 4.93
C TRP A 879 28.26 18.56 5.75
N GLY A 880 27.10 18.51 6.40
CA GLY A 880 26.55 19.59 7.23
C GLY A 880 27.42 19.90 8.44
N SER A 881 27.98 18.87 9.10
CA SER A 881 28.88 19.07 10.25
C SER A 881 30.17 19.80 9.88
N ARG A 882 30.69 19.61 8.66
CA ARG A 882 31.87 20.35 8.15
C ARG A 882 31.55 21.81 7.89
N ILE A 883 30.35 22.10 7.38
CA ILE A 883 29.86 23.47 7.21
C ILE A 883 29.71 24.16 8.56
N ALA A 884 29.13 23.48 9.55
CA ALA A 884 29.04 24.00 10.92
C ALA A 884 30.43 24.31 11.51
N LEU A 885 31.41 23.44 11.28
CA LEU A 885 32.80 23.66 11.68
C LEU A 885 33.39 24.92 11.02
N GLU A 886 33.27 25.05 9.69
CA GLU A 886 33.76 26.23 8.94
C GLU A 886 33.10 27.53 9.42
N ASN A 887 31.78 27.55 9.54
CA ASN A 887 31.02 28.73 9.94
C ASN A 887 31.32 29.16 11.39
N SER A 888 31.84 28.25 12.22
CA SER A 888 32.17 28.54 13.62
C SER A 888 33.52 29.21 13.84
N GLN A 889 34.38 29.26 12.83
CA GLN A 889 35.74 29.78 12.96
C GLN A 889 35.74 31.31 13.17
N ALA A 890 36.76 31.81 13.86
CA ALA A 890 36.95 33.24 14.04
C ALA A 890 37.17 33.94 12.69
N GLY A 891 36.32 34.92 12.37
CA GLY A 891 36.39 35.68 11.11
C GLY A 891 35.74 35.00 9.90
N ALA A 892 34.94 33.93 10.08
CA ALA A 892 34.15 33.35 9.01
C ALA A 892 33.06 34.34 8.53
N GLU A 893 32.92 34.50 7.21
CA GLU A 893 31.89 35.35 6.56
C GLU A 893 30.97 34.47 5.68
N PRO A 894 30.09 33.65 6.29
CA PRO A 894 29.15 32.83 5.53
C PRO A 894 28.15 33.73 4.78
N PRO A 895 27.73 33.38 3.55
CA PRO A 895 26.72 34.16 2.82
C PRO A 895 25.40 34.23 3.61
N GLU A 896 24.91 35.44 3.88
CA GLU A 896 23.77 35.68 4.79
C GLU A 896 22.41 35.25 4.20
N HIS A 897 22.28 35.21 2.87
CA HIS A 897 21.04 34.95 2.15
C HIS A 897 21.09 33.70 1.27
N MET A 898 21.49 32.55 1.83
CA MET A 898 21.36 31.27 1.11
C MET A 898 19.97 30.64 1.32
N PRO A 899 19.43 29.96 0.29
CA PRO A 899 18.21 29.19 0.44
C PRO A 899 18.41 28.02 1.41
N MET A 900 17.30 27.48 1.91
CA MET A 900 17.32 26.24 2.69
C MET A 900 17.94 25.10 1.87
N PRO A 901 18.87 24.32 2.46
CA PRO A 901 19.49 23.22 1.75
C PRO A 901 18.46 22.12 1.54
N HIS A 902 18.41 21.58 0.33
CA HIS A 902 17.62 20.39 0.01
C HIS A 902 18.57 19.21 -0.21
N TRP A 903 18.31 18.09 0.46
CA TRP A 903 19.12 16.89 0.39
C TRP A 903 18.25 15.66 0.12
N SER A 904 18.55 14.95 -0.96
CA SER A 904 17.88 13.71 -1.37
C SER A 904 18.86 12.53 -1.41
N TRP A 905 18.49 11.43 -2.06
CA TRP A 905 19.27 10.19 -2.21
C TRP A 905 20.67 10.35 -2.85
N GLY A 906 20.96 11.52 -3.44
CA GLY A 906 22.22 11.82 -4.12
C GLY A 906 23.38 12.25 -3.21
N THR A 907 24.46 12.73 -3.84
CA THR A 907 25.66 13.24 -3.15
C THR A 907 25.73 14.77 -3.18
N ALA A 908 26.62 15.39 -2.38
CA ALA A 908 26.82 16.85 -2.27
C ALA A 908 27.24 17.59 -3.57
N GLY A 909 27.25 16.91 -4.72
CA GLY A 909 27.78 17.41 -5.98
C GLY A 909 29.32 17.36 -6.06
N PRO A 910 29.91 17.78 -7.19
CA PRO A 910 31.35 17.71 -7.40
C PRO A 910 32.12 18.71 -6.52
N PRO A 911 33.40 18.44 -6.19
CA PRO A 911 34.23 19.35 -5.40
C PRO A 911 34.23 20.79 -5.94
N GLY A 912 34.05 21.78 -5.06
CA GLY A 912 34.02 23.20 -5.42
C GLY A 912 32.65 23.75 -5.84
N SER A 913 31.58 22.95 -5.73
CA SER A 913 30.18 23.38 -5.93
C SER A 913 29.69 24.43 -4.93
N ARG A 914 30.37 24.59 -3.77
CA ARG A 914 30.01 25.53 -2.70
C ARG A 914 31.08 26.60 -2.51
N VAL A 915 30.65 27.83 -2.22
CA VAL A 915 31.51 28.92 -1.73
C VAL A 915 31.86 28.64 -0.26
N SER A 916 33.15 28.51 0.06
CA SER A 916 33.62 28.29 1.45
C SER A 916 33.55 29.60 2.26
N ALA A 917 33.10 29.51 3.52
CA ALA A 917 32.99 30.65 4.43
C ALA A 917 34.35 31.20 4.91
N VAL A 918 35.43 30.45 4.63
CA VAL A 918 36.82 30.81 4.96
C VAL A 918 37.66 31.09 3.70
N ALA A 919 37.05 31.11 2.51
CA ALA A 919 37.76 31.44 1.27
C ALA A 919 38.17 32.92 1.26
N ALA A 920 39.41 33.21 0.86
CA ALA A 920 39.85 34.58 0.61
C ALA A 920 38.97 35.23 -0.47
N PRO A 921 38.67 36.54 -0.39
CA PRO A 921 37.94 37.25 -1.43
C PRO A 921 38.60 36.97 -2.79
N ALA A 922 37.84 36.49 -3.77
CA ALA A 922 38.38 36.19 -5.08
C ALA A 922 38.99 37.47 -5.67
N GLU A 923 40.32 37.49 -5.86
CA GLU A 923 41.02 38.56 -6.57
C GLU A 923 40.65 38.49 -8.05
N GLY A 924 39.58 39.20 -8.41
CA GLY A 924 39.13 39.43 -9.77
C GLY A 924 38.26 40.67 -9.79
N ALA A 925 38.86 41.82 -10.09
CA ALA A 925 38.15 43.09 -10.16
C ALA A 925 36.96 42.99 -11.14
N ASP A 926 35.75 43.23 -10.63
CA ASP A 926 34.55 43.48 -11.44
C ASP A 926 34.87 44.54 -12.49
N GLN A 927 34.77 44.17 -13.77
CA GLN A 927 34.83 45.17 -14.84
C GLN A 927 33.60 46.07 -14.72
N PRO A 928 33.73 47.40 -14.84
CA PRO A 928 32.58 48.29 -14.81
C PRO A 928 31.62 47.93 -15.95
N VAL A 929 30.43 47.47 -15.59
CA VAL A 929 29.38 47.13 -16.55
C VAL A 929 28.79 48.42 -17.11
N VAL A 930 28.86 48.59 -18.43
CA VAL A 930 28.24 49.73 -19.13
C VAL A 930 26.77 49.41 -19.34
N LEU A 931 25.88 50.17 -18.70
CA LEU A 931 24.44 50.01 -18.86
C LEU A 931 23.97 50.59 -20.21
N PRO A 932 23.01 49.95 -20.89
CA PRO A 932 22.45 50.45 -22.15
C PRO A 932 21.69 51.76 -21.95
N ALA A 933 21.78 52.67 -22.94
CA ALA A 933 20.98 53.90 -22.96
C ALA A 933 19.46 53.59 -22.96
N ALA A 934 18.65 54.59 -22.60
CA ALA A 934 17.20 54.41 -22.44
C ALA A 934 16.47 53.94 -23.71
N ASP A 935 17.02 54.24 -24.89
CA ASP A 935 16.51 53.92 -26.22
C ASP A 935 17.21 52.72 -26.89
N GLN A 936 18.18 52.11 -26.21
CA GLN A 936 18.97 51.00 -26.74
C GLN A 936 18.32 49.65 -26.43
N THR A 937 18.20 48.81 -27.47
CA THR A 937 17.72 47.43 -27.35
C THR A 937 18.61 46.61 -26.42
N VAL A 938 18.00 45.96 -25.43
CA VAL A 938 18.70 45.13 -24.44
C VAL A 938 18.76 43.68 -24.94
N SER A 939 19.92 43.05 -24.80
CA SER A 939 20.17 41.67 -25.21
C SER A 939 20.89 40.91 -24.11
N PHE A 940 20.70 39.60 -24.06
CA PHE A 940 21.25 38.80 -22.99
C PHE A 940 22.79 38.79 -23.03
N ALA A 941 23.37 38.49 -24.19
CA ALA A 941 24.82 38.38 -24.36
C ALA A 941 25.58 39.68 -24.01
N THR A 942 25.01 40.84 -24.38
CA THR A 942 25.71 42.12 -24.26
C THR A 942 25.41 42.84 -22.95
N HIS A 943 24.20 42.71 -22.41
CA HIS A 943 23.72 43.58 -21.34
C HIS A 943 23.27 42.85 -20.08
N ILE A 944 22.78 41.61 -20.17
CA ILE A 944 22.27 40.87 -19.01
C ILE A 944 23.35 39.98 -18.40
N LYS A 945 24.01 39.17 -19.23
CA LYS A 945 25.09 38.27 -18.80
C LYS A 945 26.19 39.00 -18.00
N PRO A 946 26.66 40.21 -18.39
CA PRO A 946 27.68 40.92 -17.63
C PRO A 946 27.22 41.46 -16.26
N LEU A 947 25.91 41.57 -16.01
CA LEU A 947 25.40 42.02 -14.71
C LEU A 947 25.58 40.97 -13.61
N PHE A 948 25.65 39.69 -13.98
CA PHE A 948 25.93 38.60 -13.05
C PHE A 948 27.43 38.37 -12.90
N ARG A 949 27.95 38.59 -11.69
CA ARG A 949 29.37 38.40 -11.37
C ARG A 949 29.73 36.92 -11.36
N GLN A 950 31.03 36.62 -11.42
CA GLN A 950 31.51 35.24 -11.35
C GLN A 950 31.06 34.55 -10.04
N ARG A 951 31.05 35.29 -8.92
CA ARG A 951 30.54 34.81 -7.62
C ARG A 951 29.04 34.51 -7.68
N ASP A 952 28.25 35.37 -8.32
CA ASP A 952 26.80 35.17 -8.47
C ASP A 952 26.52 33.90 -9.26
N ARG A 953 27.21 33.71 -10.38
CA ARG A 953 27.13 32.49 -11.19
C ARG A 953 27.55 31.25 -10.39
N GLN A 954 28.66 31.29 -9.68
CA GLN A 954 29.13 30.16 -8.87
C GLN A 954 28.13 29.80 -7.77
N SER A 955 27.51 30.80 -7.14
CA SER A 955 26.52 30.60 -6.07
C SER A 955 25.20 30.02 -6.59
N MET A 956 24.88 30.23 -7.88
CA MET A 956 23.66 29.70 -8.51
C MET A 956 23.87 28.46 -9.37
N LYS A 957 25.13 28.08 -9.65
CA LYS A 957 25.47 27.00 -10.58
C LYS A 957 24.89 25.62 -10.19
N PHE A 958 24.56 25.43 -8.92
CA PHE A 958 23.88 24.22 -8.44
C PHE A 958 22.41 24.14 -8.89
N ALA A 959 21.77 25.28 -9.18
CA ALA A 959 20.40 25.37 -9.65
C ALA A 959 20.34 25.55 -11.18
N PHE A 960 21.00 26.57 -11.72
CA PHE A 960 21.10 26.86 -13.16
C PHE A 960 22.21 27.87 -13.48
N ASP A 961 22.65 27.98 -14.73
CA ASP A 961 23.77 28.85 -15.10
C ASP A 961 23.30 30.28 -15.43
N LEU A 962 23.60 31.25 -14.56
CA LEU A 962 23.29 32.68 -14.78
C LEU A 962 23.96 33.30 -16.02
N TRP A 963 24.91 32.60 -16.66
CA TRP A 963 25.53 33.03 -17.92
C TRP A 963 24.99 32.30 -19.16
N SER A 964 23.98 31.45 -18.99
CA SER A 964 23.26 30.74 -20.06
C SER A 964 21.93 31.43 -20.38
N TYR A 965 21.71 31.78 -21.64
CA TYR A 965 20.44 32.37 -22.09
C TYR A 965 19.29 31.39 -21.90
N ASP A 966 19.50 30.13 -22.26
CA ASP A 966 18.50 29.07 -22.21
C ASP A 966 18.05 28.76 -20.78
N ASP A 967 18.90 29.06 -19.78
CA ASP A 967 18.56 28.90 -18.38
C ASP A 967 17.85 30.13 -17.80
N VAL A 968 18.29 31.33 -18.19
CA VAL A 968 17.84 32.60 -17.61
C VAL A 968 16.52 33.07 -18.24
N ALA A 969 16.32 32.93 -19.55
CA ALA A 969 15.13 33.45 -20.23
C ALA A 969 13.80 32.81 -19.76
N PRO A 970 13.71 31.48 -19.55
CA PRO A 970 12.50 30.84 -19.01
C PRO A 970 12.19 31.28 -17.57
N ARG A 971 13.19 31.69 -16.79
CA ARG A 971 13.11 32.01 -15.35
C ARG A 971 13.19 33.52 -15.06
N ALA A 972 13.13 34.35 -16.10
CA ALA A 972 13.44 35.77 -16.00
C ALA A 972 12.48 36.51 -15.05
N ASP A 973 11.20 36.13 -15.02
CA ASP A 973 10.19 36.78 -14.17
C ASP A 973 10.44 36.48 -12.67
N ASP A 974 10.83 35.25 -12.34
CA ASP A 974 11.23 34.87 -10.96
C ASP A 974 12.52 35.55 -10.53
N ILE A 975 13.51 35.61 -11.44
CA ILE A 975 14.78 36.31 -11.18
C ILE A 975 14.53 37.79 -10.96
N LEU A 976 13.66 38.43 -11.75
CA LEU A 976 13.30 39.84 -11.56
C LEU A 976 12.60 40.06 -10.21
N GLY A 977 11.77 39.13 -9.76
CA GLY A 977 11.18 39.14 -8.42
C GLY A 977 12.24 39.21 -7.33
N ARG A 978 13.25 38.32 -7.41
CA ARG A 978 14.35 38.26 -6.44
C ARG A 978 15.37 39.40 -6.52
N LEU A 979 15.50 40.01 -7.69
CA LEU A 979 16.32 41.23 -7.84
C LEU A 979 15.63 42.45 -7.22
N ARG A 980 14.28 42.50 -7.25
CA ARG A 980 13.49 43.59 -6.66
C ARG A 980 13.35 43.49 -5.15
N ASP A 981 13.24 42.28 -4.62
CA ASP A 981 13.17 42.05 -3.17
C ASP A 981 14.54 42.14 -2.48
N GLY A 982 15.62 42.23 -3.26
CA GLY A 982 17.00 42.35 -2.76
C GLY A 982 17.61 41.05 -2.23
N SER A 983 16.92 39.92 -2.40
CA SER A 983 17.40 38.59 -1.99
C SER A 983 18.43 37.99 -2.96
N MET A 984 18.62 38.62 -4.12
CA MET A 984 19.62 38.23 -5.12
C MET A 984 20.43 39.45 -5.59
N PRO A 985 21.76 39.31 -5.74
CA PRO A 985 22.60 38.17 -5.36
C PRO A 985 22.76 38.00 -3.84
N CYS A 986 23.23 36.82 -3.42
CA CYS A 986 23.28 36.37 -2.01
C CYS A 986 24.14 37.23 -1.05
N ASP A 987 24.91 38.18 -1.60
CA ASP A 987 25.80 39.09 -0.86
C ASP A 987 25.41 40.57 -0.99
N GLY A 988 24.22 40.89 -1.54
CA GLY A 988 23.63 42.23 -1.51
C GLY A 988 22.80 42.60 -2.74
N ALA A 989 21.79 43.45 -2.56
CA ALA A 989 20.87 43.88 -3.61
C ALA A 989 21.56 44.62 -4.77
N TRP A 990 20.99 44.50 -5.98
CA TRP A 990 21.40 45.33 -7.11
C TRP A 990 20.92 46.77 -6.99
N GLU A 991 21.71 47.69 -7.57
CA GLU A 991 21.28 49.08 -7.82
C GLU A 991 20.07 49.09 -8.76
N ASP A 992 19.11 50.00 -8.52
CA ASP A 992 17.84 50.10 -9.25
C ASP A 992 18.02 50.17 -10.78
N GLU A 993 19.08 50.84 -11.25
CA GLU A 993 19.39 50.98 -12.68
C GLU A 993 19.68 49.63 -13.34
N LYS A 994 20.31 48.68 -12.62
CA LYS A 994 20.58 47.32 -13.13
C LYS A 994 19.30 46.49 -13.19
N VAL A 995 18.43 46.63 -12.19
CA VAL A 995 17.12 45.95 -12.13
C VAL A 995 16.24 46.43 -13.29
N GLN A 996 16.24 47.73 -13.58
CA GLN A 996 15.51 48.31 -14.72
C GLN A 996 16.01 47.78 -16.07
N VAL A 997 17.33 47.60 -16.25
CA VAL A 997 17.87 47.01 -17.49
C VAL A 997 17.42 45.56 -17.65
N PHE A 998 17.37 44.77 -16.57
CA PHE A 998 16.86 43.40 -16.60
C PHE A 998 15.37 43.34 -16.93
N GLN A 999 14.57 44.24 -16.32
CA GLN A 999 13.15 44.37 -16.63
C GLN A 999 12.91 44.76 -18.09
N ARG A 1000 13.65 45.74 -18.63
CA ARG A 1000 13.54 46.13 -20.04
C ARG A 1000 13.83 44.98 -21.00
N TRP A 1001 14.77 44.10 -20.65
CA TRP A 1001 15.06 42.93 -21.48
C TRP A 1001 13.87 41.97 -21.55
N ILE A 1002 13.17 41.74 -20.42
CA ILE A 1002 11.94 40.96 -20.37
C ILE A 1002 10.85 41.61 -21.23
N GLU A 1003 10.62 42.92 -21.04
CA GLU A 1003 9.61 43.69 -21.77
C GLU A 1003 9.89 43.76 -23.28
N SER A 1004 11.17 43.73 -23.70
CA SER A 1004 11.57 43.71 -25.11
C SER A 1004 11.52 42.33 -25.77
N GLY A 1005 10.98 41.32 -25.11
CA GLY A 1005 10.83 39.96 -25.65
C GLY A 1005 12.06 39.07 -25.45
N LYS A 1006 12.88 39.33 -24.43
CA LYS A 1006 14.00 38.49 -23.99
C LYS A 1006 14.99 38.16 -25.13
N SER A 1007 15.51 39.16 -25.86
CA SER A 1007 16.49 38.91 -26.94
C SER A 1007 17.76 38.22 -26.43
N ALA A 1008 18.21 37.15 -27.09
CA ALA A 1008 19.48 36.47 -26.80
C ALA A 1008 20.71 37.40 -26.95
#